data_AF-A0A0U1LVU5-F1
#
_entry.id   AF-A0A0U1LVU5-F1
#
_cell.length_a   1.000
_cell.length_b   1.000
_cell.length_c   1.000
_cell.angle_alpha   90.00
_cell.angle_beta   90.00
_cell.angle_gamma   90.00
#
_symmetry.space_group_name_H-M   'P 1'
#
loop_
_entity.id
_entity.type
_entity.pdbx_description
1 polymer ?
#
loop_
_entity_poly.entity_id
_entity_poly.type
_entity_poly.pdbx_seq_one_letter_code
_entity_poly.pdbx_strand_id
1 'polypeptide(L)'
;MGVVDALHSQFGLQAWASPHITIGVAAIFVFALVASAALLSLQKGKLDFNKGLLSYVKFAWSCFLKPHERDSDGESGQQHALESFYRAQASVYDATRKKLLCGREDMLGLLAAQLKHRESQHELSKPVWVDIGGGTGYNIEAMNRFLSVENFFSHVYLVDLSPSLLEVARKRFERLGWKNVTVVCQDARQFRLSDASGGADIVTMSYSLSMIPDYYSVVDSLTKFMKTNAILGVVDFYVQNIVDVSCRNYTGGVFNRHVNWLGRAFWRTWFDFDRVNLEAARRDYLEYKFGTIVSASERNYLLGGIPYYIFLGCQKDFTSGSTSIEKLNATFTESPYLSAANHRKAMDEAIETATPEIKSKAYESAVVNLSSNLPLPSAFYQNHHYRIYYNDQLAKHTQFNGEYIYAFNWEDPRVDHRLLNINTEDVILTITSAGDNILDYLQNSPKRIHAVDMNPNQNHLLELKVAAFSALGYKDVWRIFGEGKHSEFRQLLITKLSPHLSSQAFQFWLEHAQVFTSKSSKGLYETGGSRVAIKLVRYLFTLFGLRSSNTKLCEAQTLNEQREMWPTIRRVLLSRVLNWAIVKTEWFAWKAAGVPPPQRNMIIDDFLKRKGLSGGIKKNQDVSGQAIWEYVVDTFDPVAKDTLISNDNYFYYLCLQGKFSRSCHPAYLTPKAHDKLSSPGAFDGLRIHTDGLNEVIARMTPRTLTIAVVMDSMDWFNPDEDAAAKQAQALNRAMKMGGRILLRSASIEPWYIKDFEANGFSPRRVGARFPGSCIDRVNMYASAWIITKTAEIDPSPRPKANRANSVDVEALSI
;
A
#
# COMPACT_ATOMS: atom_id res chain seq x y z
N MET A 1 52.49 -6.84 -6.68
CA MET A 1 52.65 -7.12 -5.24
C MET A 1 54.02 -6.67 -4.70
N GLY A 2 54.67 -5.64 -5.27
CA GLY A 2 56.01 -5.18 -4.82
C GLY A 2 56.20 -3.66 -4.76
N VAL A 3 55.12 -2.88 -4.91
CA VAL A 3 55.14 -1.40 -4.86
C VAL A 3 54.34 -0.86 -3.66
N VAL A 4 53.51 -1.69 -3.04
CA VAL A 4 52.72 -1.34 -1.84
C VAL A 4 53.57 -1.48 -0.56
N ASP A 5 54.51 -2.43 -0.53
CA ASP A 5 55.33 -2.67 0.67
C ASP A 5 56.43 -1.60 0.89
N ALA A 6 56.84 -0.89 -0.16
CA ALA A 6 57.85 0.17 -0.07
C ALA A 6 57.30 1.51 0.46
N LEU A 7 55.98 1.72 0.43
CA LEU A 7 55.33 2.91 1.00
C LEU A 7 55.00 2.75 2.50
N HIS A 8 54.97 1.52 3.00
CA HIS A 8 54.64 1.23 4.40
C HIS A 8 55.81 1.43 5.38
N SER A 9 57.07 1.47 4.90
CA SER A 9 58.25 1.58 5.78
C SER A 9 58.76 3.00 6.01
N GLN A 10 58.23 4.02 5.30
CA GLN A 10 58.78 5.39 5.33
C GLN A 10 57.94 6.41 6.13
N PHE A 11 56.70 6.07 6.49
CA PHE A 11 55.88 6.90 7.37
C PHE A 11 55.39 6.06 8.54
N GLY A 12 56.05 6.20 9.69
CA GLY A 12 55.69 5.54 10.94
C GLY A 12 54.30 5.96 11.46
N LEU A 13 53.25 5.39 10.90
CA LEU A 13 51.86 5.53 11.31
C LEU A 13 51.36 4.22 11.95
N GLN A 14 52.13 3.67 12.89
CA GLN A 14 51.69 2.54 13.71
C GLN A 14 50.91 2.97 14.97
N ALA A 15 50.63 4.27 15.16
CA ALA A 15 49.87 4.80 16.29
C ALA A 15 48.37 5.06 16.00
N TRP A 16 47.90 4.85 14.76
CA TRP A 16 46.54 5.23 14.33
C TRP A 16 45.60 4.06 14.00
N ALA A 17 46.04 2.81 14.26
CA ALA A 17 45.27 1.60 13.97
C ALA A 17 44.59 0.98 15.21
N SER A 18 44.17 1.81 16.18
CA SER A 18 43.29 1.35 17.25
C SER A 18 41.84 1.65 16.86
N PRO A 19 40.92 0.67 16.84
CA PRO A 19 39.49 0.90 16.58
C PRO A 19 38.91 1.94 17.55
N HIS A 20 39.49 2.11 18.74
CA HIS A 20 39.10 3.12 19.71
C HIS A 20 39.40 4.57 19.26
N ILE A 21 40.46 4.79 18.47
CA ILE A 21 40.83 6.12 17.97
C ILE A 21 39.91 6.51 16.81
N THR A 22 39.60 5.59 15.90
CA THR A 22 38.66 5.82 14.81
C THR A 22 37.23 6.02 15.32
N ILE A 23 36.81 5.27 16.34
CA ILE A 23 35.54 5.50 17.06
C ILE A 23 35.56 6.86 17.76
N GLY A 24 36.67 7.23 18.40
CA GLY A 24 36.82 8.53 19.06
C GLY A 24 36.72 9.71 18.08
N VAL A 25 37.38 9.63 16.93
CA VAL A 25 37.32 10.67 15.88
C VAL A 25 35.92 10.74 15.27
N ALA A 26 35.27 9.60 15.01
CA ALA A 26 33.89 9.58 14.51
C ALA A 26 32.92 10.17 15.55
N ALA A 27 33.08 9.86 16.84
CA ALA A 27 32.28 10.42 17.91
C ALA A 27 32.44 11.94 18.02
N ILE A 28 33.67 12.46 17.90
CA ILE A 28 33.95 13.91 17.87
C ILE A 28 33.28 14.58 16.67
N PHE A 29 33.34 13.96 15.49
CA PHE A 29 32.72 14.50 14.28
C PHE A 29 31.19 14.53 14.39
N VAL A 30 30.59 13.47 14.94
CA VAL A 30 29.15 13.40 15.23
C VAL A 30 28.76 14.45 16.26
N PHE A 31 29.54 14.62 17.34
CA PHE A 31 29.29 15.66 18.35
C PHE A 31 29.36 17.06 17.77
N ALA A 32 30.35 17.35 16.90
CA ALA A 32 30.48 18.62 16.21
C ALA A 32 29.32 18.88 15.25
N LEU A 33 28.84 17.86 14.55
CA LEU A 33 27.71 17.95 13.63
C LEU A 33 26.38 18.17 14.37
N VAL A 34 26.18 17.48 15.50
CA VAL A 34 25.01 17.68 16.37
C VAL A 34 25.04 19.05 17.03
N ALA A 35 26.19 19.50 17.52
CA ALA A 35 26.36 20.83 18.12
C ALA A 35 26.11 21.96 17.11
N SER A 36 26.60 21.81 15.88
CA SER A 36 26.35 22.79 14.81
C SER A 36 24.89 22.80 14.35
N ALA A 37 24.23 21.64 14.24
CA ALA A 37 22.80 21.56 13.97
C ALA A 37 21.95 22.18 15.10
N ALA A 38 22.33 21.97 16.36
CA ALA A 38 21.70 22.60 17.52
C ALA A 38 21.88 24.12 17.53
N LEU A 39 23.08 24.63 17.21
CA LEU A 39 23.34 26.07 17.07
C LEU A 39 22.53 26.71 15.94
N LEU A 40 22.42 26.03 14.79
CA LEU A 40 21.60 26.49 13.66
C LEU A 40 20.09 26.45 13.98
N SER A 41 19.66 25.51 14.81
CA SER A 41 18.28 25.44 15.30
C SER A 41 17.96 26.54 16.31
N LEU A 42 18.93 26.95 17.13
CA LEU A 42 18.79 28.04 18.11
C LEU A 42 18.69 29.43 17.45
N GLN A 43 19.16 29.59 16.21
CA GLN A 43 19.05 30.85 15.45
C GLN A 43 17.67 31.12 14.85
N LYS A 44 16.74 30.14 14.85
CA LYS A 44 15.35 30.34 14.39
C LYS A 44 14.38 30.55 15.56
N GLY A 45 14.26 31.81 16.00
CA GLY A 45 13.06 32.48 16.53
C GLY A 45 12.17 31.80 17.60
N LYS A 46 12.12 32.44 18.79
CA LYS A 46 11.09 32.43 19.86
C LYS A 46 10.38 31.09 20.13
N LEU A 47 11.01 30.25 20.94
CA LEU A 47 10.31 29.26 21.77
C LEU A 47 10.05 29.82 23.17
N ASP A 48 8.89 29.49 23.74
CA ASP A 48 8.48 29.90 25.10
C ASP A 48 9.25 29.08 26.16
N PHE A 49 10.16 29.74 26.90
CA PHE A 49 11.41 29.10 27.38
C PHE A 49 11.37 28.44 28.78
N ASN A 50 10.36 28.61 29.63
CA ASN A 50 10.56 28.36 31.07
C ASN A 50 10.13 26.99 31.65
N LYS A 51 9.30 26.18 30.99
CA LYS A 51 8.90 24.83 31.50
C LYS A 51 9.44 23.65 30.69
N GLY A 52 9.52 23.80 29.37
CA GLY A 52 10.00 22.75 28.48
C GLY A 52 11.50 22.48 28.63
N LEU A 53 12.33 23.52 28.60
CA LEU A 53 13.79 23.37 28.68
C LEU A 53 14.24 22.75 30.00
N LEU A 54 13.68 23.20 31.13
CA LEU A 54 14.01 22.67 32.47
C LEU A 54 13.73 21.16 32.56
N SER A 55 12.69 20.72 31.85
CA SER A 55 12.29 19.31 31.75
C SER A 55 13.30 18.49 30.92
N TYR A 56 13.79 19.05 29.82
CA TYR A 56 14.82 18.43 28.99
C TYR A 56 16.19 18.41 29.68
N VAL A 57 16.53 19.47 30.42
CA VAL A 57 17.77 19.53 31.20
C VAL A 57 17.74 18.53 32.35
N LYS A 58 16.61 18.36 33.05
CA LYS A 58 16.45 17.31 34.06
C LYS A 58 16.52 15.91 33.47
N PHE A 59 15.91 15.69 32.30
CA PHE A 59 16.01 14.44 31.55
C PHE A 59 17.47 14.16 31.16
N ALA A 60 18.15 15.12 30.53
CA ALA A 60 19.54 14.98 30.12
C ALA A 60 20.50 14.78 31.31
N TRP A 61 20.31 15.51 32.41
CA TRP A 61 21.08 15.31 33.65
C TRP A 61 20.91 13.88 34.19
N SER A 62 19.67 13.39 34.22
CA SER A 62 19.36 12.06 34.74
C SER A 62 19.87 10.93 33.83
N CYS A 63 19.84 11.13 32.50
CA CYS A 63 20.28 10.13 31.52
C CYS A 63 21.80 10.14 31.28
N PHE A 64 22.45 11.31 31.30
CA PHE A 64 23.85 11.46 30.85
C PHE A 64 24.86 11.84 31.94
N LEU A 65 24.43 12.40 33.08
CA LEU A 65 25.35 13.03 34.05
C LEU A 65 25.20 12.54 35.50
N LYS A 66 24.03 12.03 35.91
CA LYS A 66 23.81 11.59 37.30
C LYS A 66 24.71 10.37 37.61
N PRO A 67 25.63 10.46 38.60
CA PRO A 67 26.42 9.32 39.03
C PRO A 67 25.51 8.21 39.55
N HIS A 68 25.90 6.97 39.28
CA HIS A 68 25.18 5.80 39.76
C HIS A 68 25.39 5.69 41.28
N GLU A 69 24.31 5.80 42.06
CA GLU A 69 24.34 5.43 43.48
C GLU A 69 24.56 3.91 43.56
N ARG A 70 25.75 3.50 43.98
CA ARG A 70 26.02 2.17 44.53
C ARG A 70 25.71 2.26 46.00
N ASP A 71 24.73 1.50 46.48
CA ASP A 71 24.36 1.56 47.90
C ASP A 71 24.92 0.42 48.73
N SER A 72 25.12 0.80 49.99
CA SER A 72 25.59 0.08 51.16
C SER A 72 24.55 -0.89 51.76
N ASP A 73 23.37 -1.03 51.16
CA ASP A 73 22.32 -1.96 51.59
C ASP A 73 21.91 -2.86 50.41
N GLY A 74 22.14 -4.16 50.54
CA GLY A 74 22.21 -5.16 49.46
C GLY A 74 20.95 -5.49 48.65
N GLU A 75 20.03 -4.56 48.37
CA GLU A 75 18.91 -4.77 47.44
C GLU A 75 19.33 -4.52 45.98
N SER A 76 19.85 -5.56 45.33
CA SER A 76 20.17 -5.54 43.89
C SER A 76 19.01 -6.09 43.06
N GLY A 77 18.31 -5.22 42.31
CA GLY A 77 17.18 -5.65 41.48
C GLY A 77 16.76 -4.67 40.38
N GLN A 78 16.14 -5.20 39.33
CA GLN A 78 15.64 -4.44 38.17
C GLN A 78 14.64 -3.34 38.58
N GLN A 79 13.75 -3.64 39.54
CA GLN A 79 12.76 -2.69 40.05
C GLN A 79 13.41 -1.47 40.73
N HIS A 80 14.47 -1.67 41.52
CA HIS A 80 15.20 -0.57 42.16
C HIS A 80 15.91 0.33 41.14
N ALA A 81 16.50 -0.26 40.10
CA ALA A 81 17.12 0.49 39.00
C ALA A 81 16.10 1.31 38.18
N LEU A 82 14.91 0.74 37.90
CA LEU A 82 13.83 1.47 37.23
C LEU A 82 13.24 2.57 38.11
N GLU A 83 13.06 2.30 39.41
CA GLU A 83 12.49 3.24 40.36
C GLU A 83 13.41 4.43 40.62
N SER A 84 14.73 4.22 40.77
CA SER A 84 15.70 5.32 40.92
C SER A 84 15.76 6.23 39.69
N PHE A 85 15.55 5.67 38.49
CA PHE A 85 15.46 6.42 37.24
C PHE A 85 14.12 7.18 37.12
N TYR A 86 12.98 6.53 37.40
CA TYR A 86 11.66 7.13 37.20
C TYR A 86 11.22 8.09 38.29
N ARG A 87 11.64 7.91 39.54
CA ARG A 87 11.28 8.81 40.66
C ARG A 87 11.69 10.25 40.37
N ALA A 88 12.85 10.48 39.75
CA ALA A 88 13.33 11.82 39.39
C ALA A 88 12.53 12.47 38.24
N GLN A 89 11.84 11.67 37.43
CA GLN A 89 11.21 12.10 36.17
C GLN A 89 9.68 11.95 36.13
N ALA A 90 9.06 11.33 37.14
CA ALA A 90 7.63 10.97 37.13
C ALA A 90 6.70 12.17 36.84
N SER A 91 7.05 13.37 37.33
CA SER A 91 6.26 14.60 37.11
C SER A 91 6.33 15.16 35.68
N VAL A 92 7.31 14.73 34.89
CA VAL A 92 7.55 15.22 33.52
C VAL A 92 7.48 14.10 32.45
N TYR A 93 7.26 12.88 32.91
CA TYR A 93 7.32 11.64 32.13
C TYR A 93 6.49 11.71 30.83
N ASP A 94 5.27 12.21 30.91
CA ASP A 94 4.36 12.27 29.77
C ASP A 94 4.86 13.23 28.68
N ALA A 95 5.37 14.40 29.07
CA ALA A 95 5.79 15.45 28.15
C ALA A 95 7.06 15.05 27.38
N THR A 96 7.98 14.33 28.02
CA THR A 96 9.20 13.81 27.39
C THR A 96 8.89 12.59 26.53
N ARG A 97 8.15 11.60 27.04
CA ARG A 97 7.86 10.35 26.31
C ARG A 97 6.93 10.57 25.12
N LYS A 98 5.99 11.54 25.15
CA LYS A 98 5.09 11.83 24.01
C LYS A 98 5.84 12.31 22.78
N LYS A 99 6.92 13.08 22.98
CA LYS A 99 7.76 13.55 21.88
C LYS A 99 8.80 12.53 21.45
N LEU A 100 9.09 11.53 22.29
CA LEU A 100 10.03 10.45 21.97
C LEU A 100 9.37 9.36 21.11
N LEU A 101 8.22 8.83 21.54
CA LEU A 101 7.47 7.79 20.82
C LEU A 101 6.14 8.35 20.30
N CYS A 102 6.18 8.84 19.05
CA CYS A 102 5.03 9.49 18.40
C CYS A 102 3.90 8.51 18.04
N GLY A 103 4.19 7.21 17.89
CA GLY A 103 3.21 6.21 17.45
C GLY A 103 2.18 5.76 18.49
N ARG A 104 2.25 6.23 19.73
CA ARG A 104 1.37 5.75 20.82
C ARG A 104 -0.11 6.06 20.54
N GLU A 105 -0.42 7.30 20.17
CA GLU A 105 -1.79 7.70 19.86
C GLU A 105 -2.31 7.05 18.58
N ASP A 106 -1.43 6.84 17.59
CA ASP A 106 -1.77 6.13 16.36
C ASP A 106 -2.15 4.68 16.65
N MET A 107 -1.36 3.97 17.47
CA MET A 107 -1.64 2.59 17.89
C MET A 107 -3.00 2.49 18.61
N LEU A 108 -3.29 3.41 19.52
CA LEU A 108 -4.61 3.47 20.19
C LEU A 108 -5.75 3.75 19.20
N GLY A 109 -5.54 4.65 18.23
CA GLY A 109 -6.51 4.95 17.19
C GLY A 109 -6.79 3.76 16.26
N LEU A 110 -5.75 3.00 15.90
CA LEU A 110 -5.87 1.77 15.10
C LEU A 110 -6.62 0.68 15.88
N LEU A 111 -6.28 0.48 17.17
CA LEU A 111 -7.00 -0.46 18.03
C LEU A 111 -8.47 -0.08 18.14
N ALA A 112 -8.76 1.19 18.41
CA ALA A 112 -10.12 1.68 18.52
C ALA A 112 -10.93 1.47 17.22
N ALA A 113 -10.31 1.68 16.05
CA ALA A 113 -10.95 1.43 14.76
C ALA A 113 -11.31 -0.05 14.59
N GLN A 114 -10.40 -0.97 14.94
CA GLN A 114 -10.64 -2.41 14.88
C GLN A 114 -11.74 -2.86 15.86
N LEU A 115 -11.76 -2.29 17.08
CA LEU A 115 -12.76 -2.62 18.09
C LEU A 115 -14.15 -2.14 17.69
N LYS A 116 -14.28 -0.94 17.13
CA LYS A 116 -15.56 -0.44 16.58
C LYS A 116 -16.05 -1.29 15.42
N HIS A 117 -15.14 -1.77 14.58
CA HIS A 117 -15.50 -2.68 13.49
C HIS A 117 -16.08 -3.99 14.03
N ARG A 118 -15.46 -4.59 15.05
CA ARG A 118 -15.96 -5.83 15.67
C ARG A 118 -17.25 -5.64 16.46
N GLU A 119 -17.40 -4.51 17.14
CA GLU A 119 -18.66 -4.14 17.80
C GLU A 119 -19.80 -4.03 16.78
N SER A 120 -19.56 -3.43 15.60
CA SER A 120 -20.58 -3.32 14.55
C SER A 120 -20.94 -4.66 13.90
N GLN A 121 -20.06 -5.65 13.98
CA GLN A 121 -20.34 -7.04 13.59
C GLN A 121 -20.96 -7.88 14.73
N HIS A 122 -21.25 -7.28 15.90
CA HIS A 122 -21.74 -7.96 17.10
C HIS A 122 -20.81 -9.06 17.64
N GLU A 123 -19.52 -8.99 17.33
CA GLU A 123 -18.50 -9.97 17.77
C GLU A 123 -17.87 -9.60 19.13
N LEU A 124 -18.09 -8.37 19.60
CA LEU A 124 -17.49 -7.84 20.81
C LEU A 124 -18.52 -7.10 21.66
N SER A 125 -18.57 -7.39 22.95
CA SER A 125 -19.39 -6.66 23.92
C SER A 125 -18.59 -6.43 25.21
N LYS A 126 -18.46 -5.16 25.62
CA LYS A 126 -17.76 -4.71 26.82
C LYS A 126 -16.38 -5.37 27.06
N PRO A 127 -15.37 -5.10 26.21
CA PRO A 127 -14.06 -5.74 26.30
C PRO A 127 -13.32 -5.48 27.61
N VAL A 128 -12.49 -6.44 28.01
CA VAL A 128 -11.46 -6.30 29.04
C VAL A 128 -10.13 -5.89 28.40
N TRP A 129 -9.52 -4.82 28.91
CA TRP A 129 -8.24 -4.31 28.42
C TRP A 129 -7.13 -4.45 29.46
N VAL A 130 -5.96 -4.97 29.07
CA VAL A 130 -4.74 -5.02 29.89
C VAL A 130 -3.62 -4.18 29.24
N ASP A 131 -3.14 -3.15 29.92
CA ASP A 131 -2.00 -2.32 29.51
C ASP A 131 -0.73 -2.73 30.29
N ILE A 132 0.19 -3.42 29.62
CA ILE A 132 1.43 -3.96 30.19
C ILE A 132 2.56 -2.95 30.05
N GLY A 133 3.12 -2.54 31.19
CA GLY A 133 4.06 -1.43 31.28
C GLY A 133 3.36 -0.09 31.05
N GLY A 134 2.16 0.07 31.62
CA GLY A 134 1.30 1.24 31.37
C GLY A 134 1.79 2.54 32.02
N GLY A 135 2.82 2.47 32.88
CA GLY A 135 3.47 3.62 33.49
C GLY A 135 2.50 4.56 34.22
N THR A 136 2.45 5.82 33.78
CA THR A 136 1.61 6.89 34.36
C THR A 136 0.12 6.79 34.01
N GLY A 137 -0.29 5.75 33.28
CA GLY A 137 -1.68 5.59 32.81
C GLY A 137 -2.06 6.46 31.62
N TYR A 138 -1.08 7.05 30.94
CA TYR A 138 -1.31 7.97 29.81
C TYR A 138 -2.11 7.33 28.67
N ASN A 139 -1.81 6.07 28.31
CA ASN A 139 -2.50 5.40 27.20
C ASN A 139 -3.99 5.20 27.50
N ILE A 140 -4.33 4.85 28.73
CA ILE A 140 -5.72 4.70 29.19
C ILE A 140 -6.43 6.05 29.11
N GLU A 141 -5.80 7.15 29.56
CA GLU A 141 -6.36 8.49 29.37
C GLU A 141 -6.55 8.85 27.89
N ALA A 142 -5.53 8.60 27.08
CA ALA A 142 -5.53 8.92 25.66
C ALA A 142 -6.58 8.13 24.87
N MET A 143 -6.85 6.88 25.24
CA MET A 143 -7.87 6.03 24.62
C MET A 143 -9.26 6.66 24.71
N ASN A 144 -9.55 7.45 25.75
CA ASN A 144 -10.84 8.12 25.94
C ASN A 144 -11.21 9.10 24.81
N ARG A 145 -10.23 9.55 24.01
CA ARG A 145 -10.49 10.34 22.78
C ARG A 145 -11.07 9.51 21.64
N PHE A 146 -10.86 8.20 21.64
CA PHE A 146 -11.30 7.28 20.60
C PHE A 146 -12.48 6.42 21.05
N LEU A 147 -12.43 5.91 22.28
CA LEU A 147 -13.40 5.03 22.93
C LEU A 147 -13.55 5.40 24.41
N SER A 148 -14.77 5.58 24.89
CA SER A 148 -15.03 5.94 26.30
C SER A 148 -14.52 4.84 27.23
N VAL A 149 -13.54 5.16 28.09
CA VAL A 149 -12.95 4.16 29.00
C VAL A 149 -13.99 3.60 29.96
N GLU A 150 -14.82 4.47 30.53
CA GLU A 150 -15.85 4.11 31.51
C GLU A 150 -16.99 3.28 30.91
N ASN A 151 -17.43 3.62 29.69
CA ASN A 151 -18.65 3.04 29.11
C ASN A 151 -18.39 1.89 28.14
N PHE A 152 -17.26 1.92 27.42
CA PHE A 152 -16.96 0.92 26.40
C PHE A 152 -16.36 -0.34 27.00
N PHE A 153 -15.46 -0.20 27.99
CA PHE A 153 -14.73 -1.33 28.57
C PHE A 153 -15.45 -1.85 29.81
N SER A 154 -15.56 -3.16 29.95
CA SER A 154 -16.01 -3.77 31.21
C SER A 154 -15.02 -3.49 32.33
N HIS A 155 -13.72 -3.66 32.02
CA HIS A 155 -12.64 -3.43 32.98
C HIS A 155 -11.32 -3.12 32.26
N VAL A 156 -10.47 -2.32 32.90
CA VAL A 156 -9.12 -2.01 32.41
C VAL A 156 -8.09 -2.28 33.51
N TYR A 157 -7.07 -3.07 33.20
CA TYR A 157 -5.94 -3.34 34.09
C TYR A 157 -4.70 -2.60 33.60
N LEU A 158 -4.11 -1.78 34.46
CA LEU A 158 -2.78 -1.21 34.24
C LEU A 158 -1.78 -2.01 35.07
N VAL A 159 -0.80 -2.63 34.41
CA VAL A 159 0.27 -3.40 35.07
C VAL A 159 1.60 -2.69 34.87
N ASP A 160 2.30 -2.36 35.95
CA ASP A 160 3.65 -1.79 35.89
C ASP A 160 4.50 -2.24 37.09
N LEU A 161 5.83 -2.16 36.94
CA LEU A 161 6.78 -2.52 37.98
C LEU A 161 7.18 -1.33 38.87
N SER A 162 7.00 -0.07 38.42
CA SER A 162 7.41 1.13 39.18
C SER A 162 6.27 1.67 40.06
N PRO A 163 6.40 1.62 41.40
CA PRO A 163 5.42 2.23 42.31
C PRO A 163 5.22 3.73 42.07
N SER A 164 6.28 4.48 41.76
CA SER A 164 6.22 5.92 41.52
C SER A 164 5.35 6.28 40.30
N LEU A 165 5.46 5.54 39.20
CA LEU A 165 4.63 5.78 38.02
C LEU A 165 3.17 5.42 38.28
N LEU A 166 2.93 4.33 39.01
CA LEU A 166 1.58 3.89 39.38
C LEU A 166 0.87 4.87 40.30
N GLU A 167 1.59 5.57 41.16
CA GLU A 167 1.02 6.62 41.99
C GLU A 167 0.49 7.80 41.15
N VAL A 168 1.20 8.16 40.08
CA VAL A 168 0.70 9.14 39.09
C VAL A 168 -0.54 8.60 38.38
N ALA A 169 -0.55 7.32 38.02
CA ALA A 169 -1.71 6.68 37.37
C ALA A 169 -2.95 6.66 38.27
N ARG A 170 -2.81 6.30 39.56
CA ARG A 170 -3.92 6.32 40.53
C ARG A 170 -4.53 7.71 40.65
N LYS A 171 -3.70 8.74 40.87
CA LYS A 171 -4.15 10.14 40.94
C LYS A 171 -4.84 10.59 39.66
N ARG A 172 -4.34 10.14 38.49
CA ARG A 172 -4.95 10.43 37.19
C ARG A 172 -6.35 9.84 37.09
N PHE A 173 -6.52 8.56 37.42
CA PHE A 173 -7.81 7.87 37.31
C PHE A 173 -8.82 8.33 38.37
N GLU A 174 -8.36 8.64 39.58
CA GLU A 174 -9.20 9.26 40.62
C GLU A 174 -9.73 10.62 40.16
N ARG A 175 -8.85 11.47 39.61
CA ARG A 175 -9.24 12.77 39.02
C ARG A 175 -10.25 12.63 37.87
N LEU A 176 -10.12 11.58 37.06
CA LEU A 176 -11.03 11.29 35.93
C LEU A 176 -12.31 10.55 36.37
N GLY A 177 -12.39 10.08 37.62
CA GLY A 177 -13.56 9.40 38.19
C GLY A 177 -13.75 7.96 37.72
N TRP A 178 -12.75 7.33 37.10
CA TRP A 178 -12.89 5.99 36.52
C TRP A 178 -12.82 4.88 37.57
N LYS A 179 -13.92 4.12 37.70
CA LYS A 179 -14.06 3.04 38.68
C LYS A 179 -13.76 1.65 38.11
N ASN A 180 -13.75 1.51 36.79
CA ASN A 180 -13.48 0.27 36.08
C ASN A 180 -11.99 0.10 35.72
N VAL A 181 -11.09 0.87 36.36
CA VAL A 181 -9.64 0.79 36.12
C VAL A 181 -8.94 0.30 37.39
N THR A 182 -8.12 -0.73 37.26
CA THR A 182 -7.31 -1.29 38.37
C THR A 182 -5.83 -1.13 38.08
N VAL A 183 -5.11 -0.56 39.05
CA VAL A 183 -3.66 -0.33 38.97
C VAL A 183 -2.92 -1.41 39.76
N VAL A 184 -2.14 -2.23 39.06
CA VAL A 184 -1.44 -3.40 39.60
C VAL A 184 0.07 -3.15 39.57
N CYS A 185 0.68 -3.12 40.75
CA CYS A 185 2.14 -3.04 40.91
C CYS A 185 2.73 -4.44 40.92
N GLN A 186 3.13 -4.94 39.75
CA GLN A 186 3.63 -6.31 39.60
C GLN A 186 4.54 -6.43 38.39
N ASP A 187 5.48 -7.37 38.47
CA ASP A 187 6.23 -7.81 37.30
C ASP A 187 5.29 -8.45 36.26
N ALA A 188 5.37 -7.98 35.00
CA ALA A 188 4.59 -8.47 33.88
C ALA A 188 4.73 -10.00 33.65
N ARG A 189 5.85 -10.59 34.06
CA ARG A 189 6.10 -12.05 33.98
C ARG A 189 5.17 -12.84 34.90
N GLN A 190 4.81 -12.25 36.03
CA GLN A 190 4.02 -12.89 37.08
C GLN A 190 2.53 -12.54 36.99
N PHE A 191 2.17 -11.49 36.26
CA PHE A 191 0.78 -11.08 36.12
C PHE A 191 -0.08 -12.18 35.48
N ARG A 192 -1.25 -12.43 36.07
CA ARG A 192 -2.27 -13.36 35.57
C ARG A 192 -3.64 -12.68 35.71
N LEU A 193 -4.50 -12.88 34.72
CA LEU A 193 -5.91 -12.51 34.83
C LEU A 193 -6.63 -13.54 35.70
N SER A 194 -7.56 -13.11 36.56
CA SER A 194 -8.38 -14.03 37.34
C SER A 194 -9.37 -14.77 36.43
N ASP A 195 -9.65 -16.05 36.72
CA ASP A 195 -10.53 -16.90 35.90
C ASP A 195 -11.92 -16.29 35.66
N ALA A 196 -12.40 -15.45 36.58
CA ALA A 196 -13.68 -14.74 36.49
C ALA A 196 -13.77 -13.74 35.30
N SER A 197 -12.64 -13.30 34.75
CA SER A 197 -12.59 -12.34 33.64
C SER A 197 -12.71 -12.99 32.26
N GLY A 198 -12.57 -14.32 32.15
CA GLY A 198 -12.63 -15.04 30.88
C GLY A 198 -11.53 -14.70 29.86
N GLY A 199 -10.50 -13.95 30.28
CA GLY A 199 -9.37 -13.50 29.45
C GLY A 199 -9.49 -12.05 28.96
N ALA A 200 -8.38 -11.50 28.46
CA ALA A 200 -8.31 -10.16 27.91
C ALA A 200 -8.75 -10.14 26.44
N ASP A 201 -9.59 -9.18 26.06
CA ASP A 201 -9.95 -8.91 24.67
C ASP A 201 -8.89 -8.01 23.99
N ILE A 202 -8.22 -7.19 24.79
CA ILE A 202 -7.20 -6.24 24.32
C ILE A 202 -6.01 -6.31 25.26
N VAL A 203 -4.83 -6.38 24.66
CA VAL A 203 -3.56 -6.20 25.37
C VAL A 203 -2.77 -5.10 24.69
N THR A 204 -2.19 -4.19 25.45
CA THR A 204 -1.28 -3.17 24.93
C THR A 204 0.08 -3.22 25.57
N MET A 205 1.12 -2.94 24.77
CA MET A 205 2.49 -2.74 25.20
C MET A 205 3.04 -1.50 24.51
N SER A 206 3.30 -0.44 25.26
CA SER A 206 3.75 0.82 24.70
C SER A 206 5.05 1.23 25.34
N TYR A 207 6.15 1.08 24.60
CA TYR A 207 7.50 1.31 25.08
C TYR A 207 7.82 0.52 26.36
N SER A 208 7.37 -0.73 26.39
CA SER A 208 7.60 -1.65 27.50
C SER A 208 8.37 -2.88 27.07
N LEU A 209 8.17 -3.37 25.84
CA LEU A 209 8.84 -4.59 25.36
C LEU A 209 10.36 -4.41 25.25
N SER A 210 10.84 -3.24 24.82
CA SER A 210 12.27 -2.91 24.77
C SER A 210 12.92 -2.76 26.16
N MET A 211 12.13 -2.55 27.20
CA MET A 211 12.59 -2.35 28.58
C MET A 211 12.59 -3.63 29.42
N ILE A 212 11.86 -4.67 29.00
CA ILE A 212 11.75 -5.93 29.72
C ILE A 212 12.92 -6.85 29.29
N PRO A 213 13.84 -7.24 30.19
CA PRO A 213 14.96 -8.12 29.86
C PRO A 213 14.48 -9.49 29.35
N ASP A 214 13.67 -10.19 30.14
CA ASP A 214 13.15 -11.54 29.82
C ASP A 214 11.84 -11.51 29.04
N TYR A 215 11.83 -10.76 27.93
CA TYR A 215 10.61 -10.50 27.15
C TYR A 215 9.94 -11.76 26.59
N TYR A 216 10.69 -12.84 26.33
CA TYR A 216 10.14 -14.12 25.86
C TYR A 216 9.03 -14.62 26.79
N SER A 217 9.28 -14.61 28.10
CA SER A 217 8.33 -15.10 29.11
C SER A 217 7.05 -14.24 29.18
N VAL A 218 7.17 -12.93 28.93
CA VAL A 218 6.03 -12.01 28.88
C VAL A 218 5.23 -12.26 27.61
N VAL A 219 5.87 -12.29 26.43
CA VAL A 219 5.20 -12.56 25.15
C VAL A 219 4.50 -13.92 25.16
N ASP A 220 5.11 -14.94 25.77
CA ASP A 220 4.49 -16.26 25.95
C ASP A 220 3.31 -16.24 26.94
N SER A 221 3.40 -15.47 28.02
CA SER A 221 2.30 -15.37 28.98
C SER A 221 1.07 -14.66 28.40
N LEU A 222 1.27 -13.68 27.49
CA LEU A 222 0.17 -13.00 26.79
C LEU A 222 -0.78 -13.99 26.11
N THR A 223 -0.23 -15.00 25.42
CA THR A 223 -1.04 -16.02 24.73
C THR A 223 -1.94 -16.84 25.66
N LYS A 224 -1.61 -16.93 26.95
CA LYS A 224 -2.35 -17.74 27.93
C LYS A 224 -3.58 -17.03 28.49
N PHE A 225 -3.55 -15.69 28.59
CA PHE A 225 -4.67 -14.92 29.15
C PHE A 225 -5.39 -14.07 28.11
N MET A 226 -4.88 -13.95 26.88
CA MET A 226 -5.63 -13.39 25.76
C MET A 226 -6.71 -14.36 25.29
N LYS A 227 -7.90 -13.84 25.01
CA LYS A 227 -8.93 -14.59 24.29
C LYS A 227 -8.47 -14.92 22.86
N THR A 228 -9.07 -15.94 22.25
CA THR A 228 -8.71 -16.37 20.88
C THR A 228 -8.91 -15.26 19.84
N ASN A 229 -9.94 -14.45 20.01
CA ASN A 229 -10.21 -13.29 19.16
C ASN A 229 -9.58 -11.99 19.69
N ALA A 230 -8.69 -12.00 20.68
CA ALA A 230 -8.13 -10.77 21.25
C ALA A 230 -7.21 -10.01 20.27
N ILE A 231 -7.07 -8.70 20.48
CA ILE A 231 -6.15 -7.84 19.72
C ILE A 231 -4.99 -7.41 20.63
N LEU A 232 -3.77 -7.58 20.14
CA LEU A 232 -2.54 -7.11 20.78
C LEU A 232 -2.04 -5.85 20.06
N GLY A 233 -1.93 -4.73 20.76
CA GLY A 233 -1.33 -3.50 20.25
C GLY A 233 0.04 -3.24 20.86
N VAL A 234 1.08 -3.23 20.04
CA VAL A 234 2.45 -2.93 20.48
C VAL A 234 2.97 -1.70 19.73
N VAL A 235 3.59 -0.78 20.45
CA VAL A 235 4.35 0.31 19.87
C VAL A 235 5.68 0.42 20.60
N ASP A 236 6.78 0.26 19.87
CA ASP A 236 8.10 0.27 20.47
C ASP A 236 9.19 0.68 19.46
N PHE A 237 10.41 0.85 19.96
CA PHE A 237 11.57 1.14 19.15
C PHE A 237 12.17 -0.13 18.55
N TYR A 238 12.87 0.01 17.42
CA TYR A 238 13.54 -1.13 16.79
C TYR A 238 14.75 -0.72 15.97
N VAL A 239 15.62 -1.68 15.68
CA VAL A 239 16.68 -1.58 14.68
C VAL A 239 16.78 -2.91 13.95
N GLN A 240 16.58 -2.91 12.63
CA GLN A 240 16.57 -4.13 11.82
C GLN A 240 17.34 -3.93 10.52
N ASN A 241 18.00 -4.99 10.06
CA ASN A 241 18.53 -5.07 8.69
C ASN A 241 17.46 -5.70 7.79
N ILE A 242 17.43 -5.30 6.52
CA ILE A 242 16.43 -5.82 5.58
C ILE A 242 16.70 -7.28 5.22
N VAL A 243 17.97 -7.66 5.17
CA VAL A 243 18.43 -9.03 4.88
C VAL A 243 17.88 -10.04 5.91
N ASP A 244 17.73 -9.62 7.16
CA ASP A 244 17.26 -10.48 8.25
C ASP A 244 15.74 -10.75 8.18
N VAL A 245 15.00 -9.94 7.40
CA VAL A 245 13.53 -9.96 7.32
C VAL A 245 13.04 -10.37 5.92
N SER A 246 13.91 -10.35 4.90
CA SER A 246 13.53 -10.64 3.51
C SER A 246 13.13 -12.09 3.22
N CYS A 247 13.28 -13.01 4.17
CA CYS A 247 12.75 -14.37 4.02
C CYS A 247 11.33 -14.55 4.60
N ARG A 248 10.78 -13.52 5.27
CA ARG A 248 9.55 -13.65 6.06
C ARG A 248 8.32 -13.13 5.32
N ASN A 249 7.39 -14.03 5.04
CA ASN A 249 6.12 -13.77 4.35
C ASN A 249 4.92 -13.48 5.28
N TYR A 250 5.08 -13.65 6.59
CA TYR A 250 4.03 -13.44 7.60
C TYR A 250 4.07 -12.04 8.23
N THR A 251 5.00 -11.21 7.78
CA THR A 251 5.08 -9.82 8.18
C THR A 251 3.93 -9.02 7.54
N GLY A 252 3.53 -7.93 8.17
CA GLY A 252 2.53 -7.01 7.60
C GLY A 252 3.03 -6.18 6.42
N GLY A 253 4.20 -6.49 5.85
CA GLY A 253 4.93 -5.67 4.88
C GLY A 253 6.25 -5.17 5.44
N VAL A 254 7.20 -4.83 4.55
CA VAL A 254 8.57 -4.43 4.92
C VAL A 254 8.87 -2.95 4.77
N PHE A 255 7.85 -2.12 4.56
CA PHE A 255 8.00 -0.69 4.36
C PHE A 255 8.76 -0.04 5.53
N ASN A 256 9.79 0.76 5.20
CA ASN A 256 10.63 1.48 6.17
C ASN A 256 11.27 0.61 7.28
N ARG A 257 11.30 -0.73 7.16
CA ARG A 257 11.91 -1.61 8.18
C ARG A 257 13.45 -1.54 8.19
N HIS A 258 14.08 -1.22 7.07
CA HIS A 258 15.53 -1.13 7.01
C HIS A 258 16.07 0.07 7.83
N VAL A 259 17.03 -0.21 8.71
CA VAL A 259 17.88 0.81 9.33
C VAL A 259 19.31 0.52 8.88
N ASN A 260 20.02 1.50 8.32
CA ASN A 260 21.39 1.31 7.85
C ASN A 260 22.37 1.02 9.01
N TRP A 261 23.58 0.52 8.72
CA TRP A 261 24.53 0.09 9.76
C TRP A 261 24.87 1.20 10.77
N LEU A 262 25.15 2.41 10.30
CA LEU A 262 25.45 3.57 11.15
C LEU A 262 24.28 3.90 12.10
N GLY A 263 23.06 3.93 11.57
CA GLY A 263 21.86 4.18 12.37
C GLY A 263 21.62 3.08 13.40
N ARG A 264 21.84 1.80 13.04
CA ARG A 264 21.71 0.70 13.99
C ARG A 264 22.74 0.80 15.13
N ALA A 265 23.99 1.10 14.81
CA ALA A 265 25.04 1.28 15.80
C ALA A 265 24.73 2.46 16.73
N PHE A 266 24.43 3.63 16.15
CA PHE A 266 24.12 4.84 16.90
C PHE A 266 22.92 4.66 17.84
N TRP A 267 21.78 4.17 17.32
CA TRP A 267 20.58 4.03 18.14
C TRP A 267 20.72 2.96 19.22
N ARG A 268 21.43 1.86 18.95
CA ARG A 268 21.74 0.87 20.00
C ARG A 268 22.50 1.50 21.15
N THR A 269 23.60 2.19 20.86
CA THR A 269 24.40 2.87 21.88
C THR A 269 23.60 3.95 22.62
N TRP A 270 22.78 4.72 21.91
CA TRP A 270 21.93 5.75 22.53
C TRP A 270 20.97 5.16 23.56
N PHE A 271 20.27 4.08 23.21
CA PHE A 271 19.28 3.44 24.10
C PHE A 271 19.93 2.60 25.21
N ASP A 272 21.15 2.09 24.99
CA ASP A 272 21.92 1.36 26.00
C ASP A 272 22.26 2.24 27.22
N PHE A 273 22.48 3.55 27.02
CA PHE A 273 22.65 4.50 28.13
C PHE A 273 21.44 4.55 29.08
N ASP A 274 20.23 4.30 28.56
CA ASP A 274 18.98 4.24 29.33
C ASP A 274 18.62 2.80 29.76
N ARG A 275 19.54 1.83 29.61
CA ARG A 275 19.33 0.38 29.81
C ARG A 275 18.18 -0.20 28.98
N VAL A 276 17.92 0.41 27.81
CA VAL A 276 16.90 -0.05 26.87
C VAL A 276 17.57 -0.91 25.80
N ASN A 277 17.16 -2.17 25.74
CA ASN A 277 17.76 -3.15 24.82
C ASN A 277 17.11 -3.06 23.44
N LEU A 278 17.71 -2.28 22.56
CA LEU A 278 17.23 -2.06 21.20
C LEU A 278 17.70 -3.16 20.24
N GLU A 279 16.99 -4.29 20.23
CA GLU A 279 17.29 -5.44 19.37
C GLU A 279 16.15 -5.81 18.42
N ALA A 280 16.51 -6.32 17.24
CA ALA A 280 15.57 -6.85 16.25
C ALA A 280 14.73 -8.02 16.80
N ALA A 281 15.35 -8.87 17.63
CA ALA A 281 14.77 -10.11 18.15
C ALA A 281 13.45 -9.89 18.90
N ARG A 282 13.26 -8.72 19.53
CA ARG A 282 12.03 -8.39 20.28
C ARG A 282 10.81 -8.32 19.37
N ARG A 283 10.91 -7.57 18.28
CA ARG A 283 9.87 -7.48 17.26
C ARG A 283 9.72 -8.81 16.51
N ASP A 284 10.83 -9.49 16.24
CA ASP A 284 10.84 -10.77 15.52
C ASP A 284 10.08 -11.85 16.29
N TYR A 285 10.32 -11.96 17.59
CA TYR A 285 9.63 -12.92 18.46
C TYR A 285 8.13 -12.60 18.59
N LEU A 286 7.79 -11.30 18.70
CA LEU A 286 6.41 -10.83 18.68
C LEU A 286 5.69 -11.25 17.39
N GLU A 287 6.28 -10.97 16.23
CA GLU A 287 5.72 -11.33 14.92
C GLU A 287 5.75 -12.83 14.64
N TYR A 288 6.55 -13.62 15.37
CA TYR A 288 6.56 -15.09 15.32
C TYR A 288 5.43 -15.71 16.17
N LYS A 289 5.15 -15.14 17.34
CA LYS A 289 4.14 -15.66 18.28
C LYS A 289 2.71 -15.27 17.89
N PHE A 290 2.53 -14.14 17.19
CA PHE A 290 1.22 -13.58 16.86
C PHE A 290 1.03 -13.41 15.35
N GLY A 291 -0.23 -13.54 14.90
CA GLY A 291 -0.62 -13.19 13.54
C GLY A 291 -0.68 -11.68 13.35
N THR A 292 -0.18 -11.16 12.23
CA THR A 292 -0.14 -9.70 11.97
C THR A 292 -1.46 -9.22 11.33
N ILE A 293 -2.21 -8.35 12.02
CA ILE A 293 -3.36 -7.65 11.45
C ILE A 293 -2.89 -6.41 10.71
N VAL A 294 -2.23 -5.48 11.40
CA VAL A 294 -1.67 -4.26 10.80
C VAL A 294 -0.30 -4.01 11.39
N SER A 295 0.68 -3.66 10.57
CA SER A 295 1.98 -3.18 11.06
C SER A 295 2.37 -1.90 10.34
N ALA A 296 3.09 -1.01 11.01
CA ALA A 296 3.72 0.15 10.40
C ALA A 296 5.10 0.39 11.02
N SER A 297 6.00 1.02 10.26
CA SER A 297 7.34 1.37 10.70
C SER A 297 7.66 2.78 10.26
N GLU A 298 8.08 3.59 11.20
CA GLU A 298 8.11 5.05 11.08
C GLU A 298 9.41 5.61 11.67
N ARG A 299 9.66 6.90 11.42
CA ARG A 299 10.83 7.61 11.94
C ARG A 299 10.40 8.88 12.66
N ASN A 300 10.87 9.05 13.88
CA ASN A 300 10.68 10.30 14.61
C ASN A 300 11.80 11.30 14.26
N TYR A 301 11.58 12.08 13.20
CA TYR A 301 12.55 13.07 12.73
C TYR A 301 12.76 14.27 13.66
N LEU A 302 11.85 14.53 14.60
CA LEU A 302 12.01 15.62 15.58
C LEU A 302 13.28 15.43 16.44
N LEU A 303 13.69 14.18 16.65
CA LEU A 303 14.82 13.78 17.48
C LEU A 303 15.88 13.01 16.69
N GLY A 304 16.08 13.33 15.41
CA GLY A 304 17.13 12.72 14.59
C GLY A 304 16.73 11.44 13.84
N GLY A 305 15.44 11.11 13.78
CA GLY A 305 14.93 9.98 13.00
C GLY A 305 14.88 8.66 13.78
N ILE A 306 14.45 8.71 15.05
CA ILE A 306 14.38 7.51 15.90
C ILE A 306 13.43 6.48 15.28
N PRO A 307 13.90 5.25 14.99
CA PRO A 307 13.07 4.19 14.41
C PRO A 307 12.10 3.59 15.44
N TYR A 308 10.81 3.61 15.11
CA TYR A 308 9.76 2.96 15.91
C TYR A 308 8.77 2.21 15.01
N TYR A 309 8.07 1.25 15.59
CA TYR A 309 7.05 0.47 14.90
C TYR A 309 5.74 0.48 15.67
N ILE A 310 4.65 0.26 14.94
CA ILE A 310 3.33 -0.04 15.46
C ILE A 310 2.96 -1.43 14.94
N PHE A 311 2.49 -2.29 15.83
CA PHE A 311 2.07 -3.65 15.53
C PHE A 311 0.72 -3.92 16.18
N LEU A 312 -0.26 -4.28 15.36
CA LEU A 312 -1.54 -4.85 15.79
C LEU A 312 -1.55 -6.32 15.39
N GLY A 313 -1.65 -7.19 16.38
CA GLY A 313 -1.64 -8.64 16.19
C GLY A 313 -2.85 -9.32 16.82
N CYS A 314 -2.97 -10.61 16.53
CA CYS A 314 -3.94 -11.53 17.15
C CYS A 314 -3.28 -12.88 17.40
N GLN A 315 -3.97 -13.79 18.09
CA GLN A 315 -3.47 -15.16 18.23
C GLN A 315 -3.25 -15.79 16.85
N LYS A 316 -2.07 -16.39 16.65
CA LYS A 316 -1.71 -16.95 15.34
C LYS A 316 -2.63 -18.08 14.89
N ASP A 317 -3.28 -18.77 15.84
CA ASP A 317 -4.21 -19.88 15.60
C ASP A 317 -5.66 -19.43 15.34
N PHE A 318 -5.97 -18.14 15.45
CA PHE A 318 -7.32 -17.58 15.25
C PHE A 318 -7.93 -17.99 13.89
N THR A 319 -7.10 -18.08 12.85
CA THR A 319 -7.50 -18.40 11.47
C THR A 319 -7.14 -19.83 11.06
N SER A 320 -6.48 -20.60 11.93
CA SER A 320 -5.87 -21.92 11.62
C SER A 320 -6.85 -23.10 11.61
N GLY A 321 -8.15 -22.87 11.75
CA GLY A 321 -9.15 -23.91 11.45
C GLY A 321 -9.03 -24.34 9.98
N SER A 322 -8.85 -25.62 9.69
CA SER A 322 -8.73 -26.16 8.33
C SER A 322 -9.85 -25.68 7.40
N THR A 323 -11.06 -25.56 7.95
CA THR A 323 -12.24 -25.03 7.27
C THR A 323 -12.10 -23.58 6.80
N SER A 324 -11.31 -22.75 7.47
CA SER A 324 -11.12 -21.33 7.12
C SER A 324 -10.11 -21.16 5.98
N ILE A 325 -9.03 -21.95 5.97
CA ILE A 325 -8.02 -21.91 4.90
C ILE A 325 -8.58 -22.47 3.59
N GLU A 326 -9.37 -23.54 3.66
CA GLU A 326 -10.05 -24.11 2.48
C GLU A 326 -11.11 -23.16 1.92
N LYS A 327 -11.89 -22.50 2.79
CA LYS A 327 -12.83 -21.43 2.39
C LYS A 327 -12.11 -20.28 1.68
N LEU A 328 -10.97 -19.84 2.20
CA LEU A 328 -10.17 -18.79 1.57
C LEU A 328 -9.61 -19.26 0.23
N ASN A 329 -9.07 -20.48 0.15
CA ASN A 329 -8.58 -21.02 -1.11
C ASN A 329 -9.68 -21.11 -2.17
N ALA A 330 -10.87 -21.60 -1.81
CA ALA A 330 -12.02 -21.65 -2.70
C ALA A 330 -12.45 -20.25 -3.17
N THR A 331 -12.46 -19.29 -2.24
CA THR A 331 -12.75 -17.87 -2.50
C THR A 331 -11.76 -17.23 -3.48
N PHE A 332 -10.50 -17.67 -3.46
CA PHE A 332 -9.43 -17.16 -4.33
C PHE A 332 -9.32 -17.88 -5.69
N THR A 333 -9.72 -19.15 -5.76
CA THR A 333 -9.58 -20.02 -6.95
C THR A 333 -10.89 -20.22 -7.72
N GLU A 334 -11.95 -19.56 -7.29
CA GLU A 334 -13.29 -19.68 -7.86
C GLU A 334 -13.97 -21.04 -7.67
N SER A 335 -13.50 -21.86 -6.73
CA SER A 335 -14.10 -23.16 -6.44
C SER A 335 -15.45 -23.00 -5.70
N PRO A 336 -16.51 -23.72 -6.09
CA PRO A 336 -17.83 -23.63 -5.44
C PRO A 336 -17.79 -24.23 -4.03
N TYR A 337 -18.24 -23.48 -3.02
CA TYR A 337 -18.48 -24.01 -1.68
C TYR A 337 -19.90 -24.61 -1.62
N LEU A 338 -19.99 -25.95 -1.61
CA LEU A 338 -21.18 -26.68 -1.16
C LEU A 338 -21.02 -26.98 0.33
N SER A 339 -22.08 -26.76 1.11
CA SER A 339 -22.11 -26.90 2.57
C SER A 339 -21.46 -28.20 3.08
N ALA A 340 -20.74 -28.11 4.20
CA ALA A 340 -19.91 -29.16 4.81
C ALA A 340 -20.60 -30.51 5.11
N ALA A 341 -21.93 -30.62 4.99
CA ALA A 341 -22.67 -31.86 5.27
C ALA A 341 -22.49 -32.97 4.21
N ASN A 342 -22.17 -32.61 2.96
CA ASN A 342 -22.17 -33.58 1.84
C ASN A 342 -20.76 -33.90 1.27
N HIS A 343 -19.70 -33.38 1.89
CA HIS A 343 -18.35 -33.39 1.33
C HIS A 343 -17.73 -34.79 1.16
N ARG A 344 -17.98 -35.74 2.06
CA ARG A 344 -17.30 -37.06 1.97
C ARG A 344 -17.70 -37.84 0.72
N LYS A 345 -18.98 -37.84 0.35
CA LYS A 345 -19.49 -38.61 -0.80
C LYS A 345 -19.06 -38.03 -2.15
N ALA A 346 -19.05 -36.70 -2.28
CA ALA A 346 -18.68 -36.03 -3.53
C ALA A 346 -17.16 -35.95 -3.72
N MET A 347 -16.38 -35.97 -2.64
CA MET A 347 -14.91 -36.02 -2.71
C MET A 347 -14.43 -37.38 -3.24
N ASP A 348 -15.10 -38.47 -2.86
CA ASP A 348 -14.81 -39.80 -3.41
C ASP A 348 -15.08 -39.86 -4.93
N GLU A 349 -16.12 -39.18 -5.44
CA GLU A 349 -16.41 -39.09 -6.88
C GLU A 349 -15.48 -38.11 -7.63
N ALA A 350 -15.03 -37.03 -7.00
CA ALA A 350 -14.13 -36.04 -7.59
C ALA A 350 -12.66 -36.51 -7.65
N ILE A 351 -12.25 -37.38 -6.72
CA ILE A 351 -10.93 -38.04 -6.73
C ILE A 351 -10.77 -38.93 -7.98
N GLU A 352 -11.85 -39.52 -8.49
CA GLU A 352 -11.81 -40.34 -9.72
C GLU A 352 -11.68 -39.51 -11.01
N THR A 353 -11.94 -38.19 -10.99
CA THR A 353 -11.91 -37.31 -12.18
C THR A 353 -10.78 -36.28 -12.19
N ALA A 354 -9.73 -36.51 -11.40
CA ALA A 354 -8.67 -35.57 -11.05
C ALA A 354 -8.12 -34.68 -12.19
N THR A 355 -8.61 -33.43 -12.24
CA THR A 355 -7.78 -32.29 -12.64
C THR A 355 -6.90 -31.95 -11.44
N PRO A 356 -5.59 -31.65 -11.56
CA PRO A 356 -4.79 -31.23 -10.42
C PRO A 356 -5.44 -29.98 -9.79
N GLU A 357 -5.84 -30.06 -8.53
CA GLU A 357 -6.49 -28.95 -7.81
C GLU A 357 -5.67 -27.67 -8.00
N ILE A 358 -6.29 -26.64 -8.59
CA ILE A 358 -5.66 -25.33 -8.75
C ILE A 358 -5.59 -24.69 -7.36
N LYS A 359 -4.39 -24.41 -6.86
CA LYS A 359 -4.16 -23.84 -5.53
C LYS A 359 -3.76 -22.37 -5.61
N SER A 360 -4.29 -21.56 -4.69
CA SER A 360 -3.93 -20.14 -4.59
C SER A 360 -2.53 -19.93 -4.00
N LYS A 361 -1.88 -18.80 -4.33
CA LYS A 361 -0.59 -18.39 -3.72
C LYS A 361 -0.69 -18.30 -2.20
N ALA A 362 -1.82 -17.79 -1.72
CA ALA A 362 -2.13 -17.70 -0.31
C ALA A 362 -2.11 -19.09 0.35
N TYR A 363 -2.75 -20.07 -0.27
CA TYR A 363 -2.76 -21.45 0.22
C TYR A 363 -1.37 -22.08 0.21
N GLU A 364 -0.62 -21.95 -0.88
CA GLU A 364 0.77 -22.45 -0.97
C GLU A 364 1.63 -21.87 0.16
N SER A 365 1.56 -20.56 0.37
CA SER A 365 2.28 -19.88 1.45
C SER A 365 1.81 -20.28 2.84
N ALA A 366 0.50 -20.52 3.02
CA ALA A 366 -0.07 -20.96 4.29
C ALA A 366 0.44 -22.36 4.67
N VAL A 367 0.46 -23.30 3.72
CA VAL A 367 0.96 -24.66 3.95
C VAL A 367 2.44 -24.64 4.37
N VAL A 368 3.27 -23.87 3.67
CA VAL A 368 4.70 -23.72 4.02
C VAL A 368 4.85 -23.17 5.45
N ASN A 369 4.10 -22.12 5.79
CA ASN A 369 4.20 -21.49 7.11
C ASN A 369 3.73 -22.44 8.23
N LEU A 370 2.59 -23.10 8.05
CA LEU A 370 2.06 -24.06 9.03
C LEU A 370 3.03 -25.22 9.26
N SER A 371 3.64 -25.75 8.19
CA SER A 371 4.65 -26.82 8.30
C SER A 371 5.88 -26.41 9.11
N SER A 372 6.19 -25.12 9.12
CA SER A 372 7.33 -24.53 9.86
C SER A 372 6.92 -23.89 11.19
N ASN A 373 5.67 -24.08 11.64
CA ASN A 373 5.10 -23.43 12.84
C ASN A 373 5.21 -21.89 12.82
N LEU A 374 5.22 -21.30 11.64
CA LEU A 374 5.19 -19.85 11.41
C LEU A 374 3.74 -19.36 11.33
N PRO A 375 3.45 -18.10 11.71
CA PRO A 375 2.14 -17.50 11.48
C PRO A 375 1.78 -17.48 10.00
N LEU A 376 0.48 -17.43 9.70
CA LEU A 376 0.01 -17.26 8.33
C LEU A 376 0.42 -15.88 7.78
N PRO A 377 0.43 -15.69 6.45
CA PRO A 377 0.56 -14.36 5.86
C PRO A 377 -0.45 -13.36 6.44
N SER A 378 -0.05 -12.09 6.58
CA SER A 378 -0.91 -11.04 7.15
C SER A 378 -2.27 -10.89 6.46
N ALA A 379 -2.37 -11.26 5.17
CA ALA A 379 -3.61 -11.30 4.40
C ALA A 379 -4.71 -12.21 5.01
N PHE A 380 -4.33 -13.22 5.80
CA PHE A 380 -5.27 -14.14 6.46
C PHE A 380 -5.93 -13.52 7.69
N TYR A 381 -5.30 -12.52 8.32
CA TYR A 381 -5.78 -11.88 9.56
C TYR A 381 -6.50 -10.54 9.30
N GLN A 382 -6.75 -10.19 8.04
CA GLN A 382 -7.50 -8.99 7.66
C GLN A 382 -9.00 -9.20 7.82
N ASN A 383 -9.76 -8.13 8.10
CA ASN A 383 -11.22 -8.20 8.13
C ASN A 383 -11.84 -8.42 6.74
N HIS A 384 -11.14 -7.98 5.69
CA HIS A 384 -11.58 -8.09 4.30
C HIS A 384 -10.56 -8.87 3.48
N HIS A 385 -11.04 -9.77 2.61
CA HIS A 385 -10.19 -10.62 1.78
C HIS A 385 -10.20 -10.21 0.29
N TYR A 386 -10.41 -8.92 0.01
CA TYR A 386 -10.39 -8.39 -1.36
C TYR A 386 -8.98 -8.46 -1.96
N ARG A 387 -7.94 -8.14 -1.17
CA ARG A 387 -6.54 -8.18 -1.60
C ARG A 387 -5.99 -9.60 -1.48
N ILE A 388 -5.59 -10.18 -2.60
CA ILE A 388 -4.96 -11.50 -2.63
C ILE A 388 -3.51 -11.37 -2.15
N TYR A 389 -3.06 -12.36 -1.37
CA TYR A 389 -1.67 -12.45 -0.92
C TYR A 389 -0.68 -12.40 -2.10
N TYR A 390 0.35 -11.57 -1.96
CA TYR A 390 1.50 -11.49 -2.84
C TYR A 390 2.77 -11.25 -2.00
N ASN A 391 3.92 -11.62 -2.56
CA ASN A 391 5.21 -11.31 -1.95
C ASN A 391 5.69 -9.94 -2.44
N ASP A 392 5.69 -8.93 -1.59
CA ASP A 392 6.03 -7.54 -1.91
C ASP A 392 7.51 -7.30 -2.22
N GLN A 393 8.38 -8.29 -1.98
CA GLN A 393 9.83 -8.17 -2.16
C GLN A 393 10.33 -8.66 -3.51
N LEU A 394 9.48 -9.31 -4.33
CA LEU A 394 9.89 -9.76 -5.65
C LEU A 394 10.24 -8.56 -6.54
N ALA A 395 11.31 -8.69 -7.33
CA ALA A 395 11.79 -7.64 -8.23
C ALA A 395 10.69 -7.09 -9.16
N LYS A 396 9.78 -7.98 -9.60
CA LYS A 396 8.64 -7.62 -10.44
C LYS A 396 7.68 -6.61 -9.79
N HIS A 397 7.64 -6.53 -8.46
CA HIS A 397 6.81 -5.59 -7.71
C HIS A 397 7.60 -4.36 -7.23
N THR A 398 8.89 -4.50 -6.97
CA THR A 398 9.72 -3.39 -6.46
C THR A 398 10.26 -2.48 -7.57
N GLN A 399 10.27 -2.93 -8.83
CA GLN A 399 10.73 -2.15 -10.00
C GLN A 399 10.03 -0.78 -10.19
N PHE A 400 8.87 -0.57 -9.58
CA PHE A 400 8.10 0.68 -9.66
C PHE A 400 8.53 1.75 -8.64
N ASN A 401 9.56 1.50 -7.84
CA ASN A 401 10.15 2.45 -6.88
C ASN A 401 9.12 3.09 -5.91
N GLY A 402 8.14 2.30 -5.45
CA GLY A 402 7.14 2.79 -4.50
C GLY A 402 6.16 3.82 -5.08
N GLU A 403 5.98 3.86 -6.40
CA GLU A 403 5.08 4.78 -7.07
C GLU A 403 4.05 4.05 -7.95
N TYR A 404 2.81 4.55 -7.98
CA TYR A 404 1.82 4.14 -8.97
C TYR A 404 1.92 5.02 -10.23
N ILE A 405 1.51 4.49 -11.38
CA ILE A 405 1.66 5.22 -12.65
C ILE A 405 0.52 6.22 -12.84
N TYR A 406 -0.72 5.80 -12.60
CA TYR A 406 -1.92 6.58 -12.90
C TYR A 406 -2.78 6.80 -11.66
N ALA A 407 -3.20 8.05 -11.41
CA ALA A 407 -4.14 8.39 -10.33
C ALA A 407 -5.62 8.28 -10.76
N PHE A 408 -5.88 8.11 -12.05
CA PHE A 408 -7.20 7.98 -12.68
C PHE A 408 -7.07 7.15 -13.98
N ASN A 409 -8.18 6.58 -14.45
CA ASN A 409 -8.23 5.78 -15.68
C ASN A 409 -8.33 6.63 -16.95
N TRP A 410 -7.81 6.11 -18.07
CA TRP A 410 -7.83 6.73 -19.41
C TRP A 410 -8.74 5.97 -20.39
N GLU A 411 -9.71 5.21 -19.86
CA GLU A 411 -10.63 4.41 -20.66
C GLU A 411 -12.06 4.82 -20.35
N ASP A 412 -12.84 5.16 -21.37
CA ASP A 412 -14.22 5.63 -21.19
C ASP A 412 -15.17 4.47 -20.79
N PRO A 413 -15.65 4.43 -19.54
CA PRO A 413 -16.53 3.35 -19.10
C PRO A 413 -17.90 3.39 -19.79
N ARG A 414 -18.33 4.53 -20.37
CA ARG A 414 -19.59 4.59 -21.14
C ARG A 414 -19.54 3.72 -22.40
N VAL A 415 -18.35 3.58 -22.99
CA VAL A 415 -18.14 2.67 -24.12
C VAL A 415 -18.10 1.24 -23.64
N ASP A 416 -17.46 0.99 -22.49
CA ASP A 416 -17.40 -0.35 -21.87
C ASP A 416 -18.81 -0.90 -21.59
N HIS A 417 -19.69 -0.14 -20.94
CA HIS A 417 -21.07 -0.58 -20.68
C HIS A 417 -21.84 -0.92 -21.96
N ARG A 418 -21.68 -0.10 -23.00
CA ARG A 418 -22.37 -0.30 -24.29
C ARG A 418 -21.91 -1.57 -25.00
N LEU A 419 -20.62 -1.89 -24.92
CA LEU A 419 -20.03 -3.03 -25.61
C LEU A 419 -20.15 -4.33 -24.81
N LEU A 420 -20.01 -4.24 -23.49
CA LEU A 420 -19.92 -5.39 -22.60
C LEU A 420 -21.27 -5.80 -22.01
N ASN A 421 -22.25 -4.91 -21.88
CA ASN A 421 -23.57 -5.24 -21.30
C ASN A 421 -23.44 -6.09 -20.01
N ILE A 422 -22.68 -5.57 -19.04
CA ILE A 422 -22.31 -6.27 -17.81
C ILE A 422 -23.57 -6.58 -16.99
N ASN A 423 -23.68 -7.80 -16.49
CA ASN A 423 -24.80 -8.28 -15.67
C ASN A 423 -24.31 -9.08 -14.46
N THR A 424 -25.26 -9.55 -13.63
CA THR A 424 -24.98 -10.22 -12.35
C THR A 424 -24.32 -11.58 -12.49
N GLU A 425 -24.34 -12.23 -13.65
CA GLU A 425 -23.69 -13.52 -13.89
C GLU A 425 -22.24 -13.39 -14.37
N ASP A 426 -21.80 -12.16 -14.67
CA ASP A 426 -20.49 -11.93 -15.25
C ASP A 426 -19.35 -12.13 -14.25
N VAL A 427 -18.34 -12.87 -14.70
CA VAL A 427 -17.03 -12.96 -14.07
C VAL A 427 -16.07 -12.18 -14.96
N ILE A 428 -15.58 -11.06 -14.44
CA ILE A 428 -14.81 -10.07 -15.18
C ILE A 428 -13.35 -10.14 -14.74
N LEU A 429 -12.43 -10.21 -15.68
CA LEU A 429 -11.00 -10.00 -15.48
C LEU A 429 -10.66 -8.63 -16.07
N THR A 430 -10.03 -7.74 -15.31
CA THR A 430 -9.69 -6.40 -15.79
C THR A 430 -8.37 -5.93 -15.18
N ILE A 431 -7.62 -5.12 -15.94
CA ILE A 431 -6.46 -4.43 -15.39
C ILE A 431 -6.92 -3.43 -14.32
N THR A 432 -6.19 -3.33 -13.20
CA THR A 432 -6.58 -2.43 -12.10
C THR A 432 -6.49 -0.97 -12.50
N SER A 433 -5.34 -0.53 -13.07
CA SER A 433 -5.07 0.87 -13.33
C SER A 433 -5.31 1.70 -12.04
N ALA A 434 -6.07 2.80 -12.10
CA ALA A 434 -6.44 3.57 -10.91
C ALA A 434 -7.68 3.04 -10.17
N GLY A 435 -8.32 1.98 -10.67
CA GLY A 435 -9.51 1.37 -10.10
C GLY A 435 -10.85 2.04 -10.44
N ASP A 436 -10.87 3.08 -11.28
CA ASP A 436 -12.09 3.83 -11.58
C ASP A 436 -13.11 2.95 -12.33
N ASN A 437 -12.68 2.25 -13.38
CA ASN A 437 -13.57 1.39 -14.17
C ASN A 437 -14.05 0.18 -13.37
N ILE A 438 -13.26 -0.32 -12.42
CA ILE A 438 -13.68 -1.41 -11.52
C ILE A 438 -14.85 -0.98 -10.65
N LEU A 439 -14.76 0.20 -10.03
CA LEU A 439 -15.87 0.77 -9.26
C LEU A 439 -17.08 1.06 -10.14
N ASP A 440 -16.84 1.42 -11.40
CA ASP A 440 -17.89 1.63 -12.38
C ASP A 440 -18.62 0.33 -12.74
N TYR A 441 -17.89 -0.77 -12.96
CA TYR A 441 -18.46 -2.09 -13.24
C TYR A 441 -19.20 -2.68 -12.03
N LEU A 442 -18.70 -2.46 -10.80
CA LEU A 442 -19.35 -2.91 -9.57
C LEU A 442 -20.75 -2.30 -9.39
N GLN A 443 -21.05 -1.16 -10.01
CA GLN A 443 -22.40 -0.60 -10.02
C GLN A 443 -23.41 -1.46 -10.80
N ASN A 444 -22.99 -2.48 -11.56
CA ASN A 444 -23.87 -3.48 -12.17
C ASN A 444 -23.98 -4.76 -11.35
N SER A 445 -23.33 -4.84 -10.19
CA SER A 445 -23.33 -6.01 -9.30
C SER A 445 -22.94 -7.32 -9.99
N PRO A 446 -21.84 -7.37 -10.78
CA PRO A 446 -21.39 -8.61 -11.41
C PRO A 446 -21.01 -9.65 -10.36
N LYS A 447 -21.09 -10.93 -10.74
CA LYS A 447 -20.77 -12.05 -9.85
C LYS A 447 -19.38 -11.91 -9.24
N ARG A 448 -18.40 -11.52 -10.06
CA ARG A 448 -17.02 -11.35 -9.62
C ARG A 448 -16.23 -10.42 -10.55
N ILE A 449 -15.31 -9.65 -9.96
CA ILE A 449 -14.30 -8.88 -10.69
C ILE A 449 -12.91 -9.24 -10.15
N HIS A 450 -12.04 -9.70 -11.05
CA HIS A 450 -10.60 -9.89 -10.84
C HIS A 450 -9.87 -8.65 -11.38
N ALA A 451 -9.49 -7.75 -10.47
CA ALA A 451 -8.63 -6.61 -10.75
C ALA A 451 -7.17 -7.07 -10.71
N VAL A 452 -6.41 -6.83 -11.78
CA VAL A 452 -5.03 -7.31 -11.91
C VAL A 452 -4.06 -6.18 -12.21
N ASP A 453 -2.99 -6.09 -11.42
CA ASP A 453 -1.88 -5.19 -11.71
C ASP A 453 -0.59 -5.74 -11.11
N MET A 454 0.53 -5.59 -11.80
CA MET A 454 1.83 -6.00 -11.28
C MET A 454 2.39 -4.99 -10.28
N ASN A 455 1.98 -3.71 -10.37
CA ASN A 455 2.38 -2.64 -9.48
C ASN A 455 1.51 -2.65 -8.20
N PRO A 456 2.08 -2.97 -7.02
CA PRO A 456 1.32 -3.00 -5.78
C PRO A 456 0.65 -1.66 -5.45
N ASN A 457 1.27 -0.54 -5.84
CA ASN A 457 0.81 0.81 -5.51
C ASN A 457 -0.47 1.19 -6.26
N GLN A 458 -0.68 0.67 -7.48
CA GLN A 458 -1.95 0.83 -8.20
C GLN A 458 -3.08 0.12 -7.44
N ASN A 459 -2.82 -1.11 -7.00
CA ASN A 459 -3.76 -1.87 -6.19
C ASN A 459 -3.99 -1.23 -4.80
N HIS A 460 -2.99 -0.57 -4.20
CA HIS A 460 -3.18 0.20 -2.96
C HIS A 460 -4.13 1.40 -3.15
N LEU A 461 -4.15 2.02 -4.34
CA LEU A 461 -5.11 3.07 -4.67
C LEU A 461 -6.54 2.54 -4.82
N LEU A 462 -6.72 1.38 -5.45
CA LEU A 462 -8.02 0.71 -5.48
C LEU A 462 -8.49 0.34 -4.06
N GLU A 463 -7.62 -0.24 -3.23
CA GLU A 463 -7.95 -0.54 -1.83
C GLU A 463 -8.35 0.70 -1.04
N LEU A 464 -7.68 1.84 -1.23
CA LEU A 464 -8.06 3.09 -0.57
C LEU A 464 -9.48 3.53 -0.96
N LYS A 465 -9.84 3.40 -2.23
CA LYS A 465 -11.20 3.72 -2.71
C LYS A 465 -12.22 2.77 -2.07
N VAL A 466 -11.97 1.47 -2.09
CA VAL A 466 -12.87 0.46 -1.49
C VAL A 466 -13.05 0.70 0.02
N ALA A 467 -11.95 0.95 0.75
CA ALA A 467 -12.00 1.29 2.17
C ALA A 467 -12.81 2.56 2.44
N ALA A 468 -12.66 3.58 1.58
CA ALA A 468 -13.40 4.83 1.72
C ALA A 468 -14.91 4.64 1.49
N PHE A 469 -15.32 3.86 0.48
CA PHE A 469 -16.75 3.53 0.30
C PHE A 469 -17.29 2.69 1.46
N SER A 470 -16.48 1.82 2.05
CA SER A 470 -16.90 0.98 3.18
C SER A 470 -17.07 1.76 4.50
N ALA A 471 -16.32 2.84 4.71
CA ALA A 471 -16.21 3.49 6.02
C ALA A 471 -16.58 4.99 6.07
N LEU A 472 -16.64 5.68 4.93
CA LEU A 472 -16.80 7.13 4.87
C LEU A 472 -18.12 7.54 4.20
N GLY A 473 -18.69 8.64 4.68
CA GLY A 473 -19.82 9.29 4.02
C GLY A 473 -19.39 10.02 2.75
N TYR A 474 -20.35 10.29 1.87
CA TYR A 474 -20.13 10.87 0.54
C TYR A 474 -19.27 12.14 0.54
N LYS A 475 -19.43 13.01 1.55
CA LYS A 475 -18.66 14.26 1.67
C LYS A 475 -17.15 14.03 1.75
N ASP A 476 -16.73 13.04 2.53
CA ASP A 476 -15.31 12.74 2.72
C ASP A 476 -14.77 11.99 1.50
N VAL A 477 -15.54 11.06 0.92
CA VAL A 477 -15.21 10.40 -0.36
C VAL A 477 -15.00 11.43 -1.47
N TRP A 478 -15.90 12.42 -1.59
CA TRP A 478 -15.78 13.48 -2.57
C TRP A 478 -14.55 14.37 -2.34
N ARG A 479 -14.21 14.68 -1.10
CA ARG A 479 -12.99 15.45 -0.82
C ARG A 479 -11.75 14.67 -1.24
N ILE A 480 -11.65 13.40 -0.86
CA ILE A 480 -10.48 12.56 -1.14
C ILE A 480 -10.31 12.33 -2.65
N PHE A 481 -11.37 11.97 -3.38
CA PHE A 481 -11.28 11.58 -4.79
C PHE A 481 -11.90 12.60 -5.76
N GLY A 482 -12.90 13.38 -5.39
CA GLY A 482 -13.39 14.49 -6.22
C GLY A 482 -12.39 15.64 -6.26
N GLU A 483 -12.01 16.15 -5.08
CA GLU A 483 -11.08 17.28 -4.95
C GLU A 483 -9.60 16.86 -4.91
N GLY A 484 -9.32 15.57 -4.69
CA GLY A 484 -7.95 15.06 -4.54
C GLY A 484 -7.29 15.43 -3.20
N LYS A 485 -8.04 15.95 -2.23
CA LYS A 485 -7.51 16.55 -0.99
C LYS A 485 -8.41 16.34 0.22
N HIS A 486 -7.79 16.15 1.39
CA HIS A 486 -8.51 16.09 2.65
C HIS A 486 -7.58 16.46 3.81
N SER A 487 -7.88 17.55 4.54
CA SER A 487 -7.02 18.05 5.63
C SER A 487 -6.87 17.07 6.79
N GLU A 488 -7.90 16.26 7.05
CA GLU A 488 -7.92 15.25 8.12
C GLU A 488 -7.67 13.83 7.61
N PHE A 489 -7.12 13.67 6.38
CA PHE A 489 -6.93 12.34 5.78
C PHE A 489 -6.18 11.37 6.70
N ARG A 490 -5.10 11.82 7.33
CA ARG A 490 -4.29 10.99 8.24
C ARG A 490 -5.10 10.46 9.42
N GLN A 491 -6.00 11.28 9.96
CA GLN A 491 -6.88 10.88 11.06
C GLN A 491 -7.94 9.89 10.58
N LEU A 492 -8.56 10.13 9.41
CA LEU A 492 -9.50 9.19 8.80
C LEU A 492 -8.82 7.84 8.48
N LEU A 493 -7.58 7.88 8.00
CA LEU A 493 -6.78 6.69 7.70
C LEU A 493 -6.65 5.79 8.93
N ILE A 494 -6.28 6.38 10.08
CA ILE A 494 -6.14 5.63 11.34
C ILE A 494 -7.49 5.18 11.89
N THR A 495 -8.44 6.11 12.02
CA THR A 495 -9.65 5.92 12.85
C THR A 495 -10.82 5.27 12.12
N LYS A 496 -10.83 5.28 10.79
CA LYS A 496 -11.94 4.77 9.98
C LYS A 496 -11.51 3.81 8.86
N LEU A 497 -10.44 4.12 8.14
CA LEU A 497 -10.06 3.33 6.95
C LEU A 497 -9.21 2.10 7.29
N SER A 498 -8.41 2.14 8.36
CA SER A 498 -7.48 1.07 8.72
C SER A 498 -8.09 -0.34 8.85
N PRO A 499 -9.35 -0.53 9.32
CA PRO A 499 -9.96 -1.87 9.37
C PRO A 499 -10.29 -2.45 7.99
N HIS A 500 -10.26 -1.63 6.94
CA HIS A 500 -10.65 -1.99 5.57
C HIS A 500 -9.48 -2.02 4.58
N LEU A 501 -8.26 -1.89 5.07
CA LEU A 501 -7.04 -1.88 4.27
C LEU A 501 -6.16 -3.07 4.65
N SER A 502 -5.48 -3.68 3.66
CA SER A 502 -4.36 -4.56 3.95
C SER A 502 -3.24 -3.79 4.69
N SER A 503 -2.45 -4.50 5.49
CA SER A 503 -1.33 -3.91 6.22
C SER A 503 -0.34 -3.18 5.29
N GLN A 504 -0.09 -3.69 4.09
CA GLN A 504 0.77 -3.05 3.09
C GLN A 504 0.14 -1.75 2.55
N ALA A 505 -1.15 -1.77 2.18
CA ALA A 505 -1.84 -0.57 1.71
C ALA A 505 -1.91 0.51 2.79
N PHE A 506 -2.16 0.12 4.04
CA PHE A 506 -2.13 1.03 5.19
C PHE A 506 -0.77 1.71 5.34
N GLN A 507 0.33 0.96 5.33
CA GLN A 507 1.69 1.53 5.40
C GLN A 507 1.97 2.51 4.27
N PHE A 508 1.61 2.15 3.05
CA PHE A 508 1.80 3.02 1.89
C PHE A 508 1.07 4.37 2.09
N TRP A 509 -0.20 4.35 2.48
CA TRP A 509 -0.98 5.57 2.67
C TRP A 509 -0.65 6.34 3.94
N LEU A 510 -0.09 5.68 4.95
CA LEU A 510 0.42 6.33 6.16
C LEU A 510 1.61 7.23 5.82
N GLU A 511 2.58 6.70 5.08
CA GLU A 511 3.74 7.45 4.59
C GLU A 511 3.33 8.56 3.60
N HIS A 512 2.29 8.32 2.80
CA HIS A 512 1.85 9.23 1.75
C HIS A 512 0.69 10.15 2.16
N ALA A 513 0.41 10.30 3.46
CA ALA A 513 -0.71 11.11 3.95
C ALA A 513 -0.63 12.60 3.52
N GLN A 514 0.57 13.12 3.28
CA GLN A 514 0.82 14.47 2.74
C GLN A 514 0.25 14.70 1.36
N VAL A 515 -0.01 13.65 0.58
CA VAL A 515 -0.65 13.77 -0.75
C VAL A 515 -1.97 14.51 -0.63
N PHE A 516 -2.77 14.19 0.41
CA PHE A 516 -4.09 14.76 0.63
C PHE A 516 -4.09 15.95 1.58
N THR A 517 -3.15 16.01 2.53
CA THR A 517 -3.15 17.04 3.60
C THR A 517 -2.33 18.28 3.25
N SER A 518 -1.39 18.19 2.31
CA SER A 518 -0.51 19.31 1.97
C SER A 518 -1.28 20.49 1.35
N LYS A 519 -1.06 21.68 1.92
CA LYS A 519 -1.60 22.94 1.39
C LYS A 519 -0.91 23.36 0.09
N SER A 520 0.38 23.01 -0.10
CA SER A 520 1.18 23.39 -1.27
C SER A 520 1.04 22.43 -2.44
N SER A 521 0.73 21.15 -2.18
CA SER A 521 0.41 20.17 -3.24
C SER A 521 -0.92 20.50 -3.90
N LYS A 522 -1.19 20.00 -5.10
CA LYS A 522 -2.52 20.04 -5.74
C LYS A 522 -3.35 18.79 -5.49
N GLY A 523 -2.84 17.84 -4.70
CA GLY A 523 -3.57 16.66 -4.28
C GLY A 523 -3.18 15.40 -5.05
N LEU A 524 -4.06 14.40 -4.98
CA LEU A 524 -3.92 13.07 -5.59
C LEU A 524 -3.59 13.09 -7.10
N TYR A 525 -4.15 14.03 -7.85
CA TYR A 525 -4.00 14.05 -9.30
C TYR A 525 -2.68 14.66 -9.78
N GLU A 526 -1.82 15.10 -8.86
CA GLU A 526 -0.45 15.53 -9.13
C GLU A 526 0.62 14.62 -8.55
N THR A 527 0.24 13.37 -8.29
CA THR A 527 1.13 12.30 -7.85
C THR A 527 1.13 11.16 -8.86
N GLY A 528 1.98 10.16 -8.64
CA GLY A 528 2.20 9.09 -9.60
C GLY A 528 3.00 9.51 -10.83
N GLY A 529 3.22 8.57 -11.75
CA GLY A 529 3.90 8.81 -13.04
C GLY A 529 3.25 9.91 -13.88
N SER A 530 1.91 9.93 -13.94
CA SER A 530 1.13 10.92 -14.71
C SER A 530 1.36 12.38 -14.28
N ARG A 531 1.87 12.61 -13.07
CA ARG A 531 2.17 13.97 -12.58
C ARG A 531 3.13 14.74 -13.49
N VAL A 532 4.06 14.03 -14.15
CA VAL A 532 5.10 14.68 -14.97
C VAL A 532 4.44 15.38 -16.16
N ALA A 533 3.55 14.69 -16.86
CA ALA A 533 2.79 15.25 -17.97
C ALA A 533 1.88 16.41 -17.51
N ILE A 534 1.13 16.22 -16.42
CA ILE A 534 0.21 17.23 -15.88
C ILE A 534 0.95 18.51 -15.47
N LYS A 535 2.08 18.36 -14.77
CA LYS A 535 2.91 19.51 -14.36
C LYS A 535 3.55 20.22 -15.55
N LEU A 536 3.99 19.48 -16.58
CA LEU A 536 4.54 20.05 -17.81
C LEU A 536 3.48 20.91 -18.54
N VAL A 537 2.27 20.38 -18.76
CA VAL A 537 1.18 21.12 -19.40
C VAL A 537 0.89 22.41 -18.64
N ARG A 538 0.80 22.34 -17.30
CA ARG A 538 0.55 23.54 -16.49
C ARG A 538 1.69 24.55 -16.53
N TYR A 539 2.94 24.07 -16.53
CA TYR A 539 4.11 24.92 -16.67
C TYR A 539 4.07 25.68 -18.00
N LEU A 540 3.79 24.99 -19.10
CA LEU A 540 3.62 25.60 -20.42
C LEU A 540 2.48 26.63 -20.43
N PHE A 541 1.34 26.32 -19.81
CA PHE A 541 0.22 27.26 -19.73
C PHE A 541 0.54 28.50 -18.92
N THR A 542 1.42 28.36 -17.92
CA THR A 542 1.92 29.50 -17.14
C THR A 542 2.91 30.33 -17.97
N LEU A 543 3.86 29.68 -18.62
CA LEU A 543 4.93 30.33 -19.41
C LEU A 543 4.36 31.13 -20.59
N PHE A 544 3.37 30.57 -21.29
CA PHE A 544 2.76 31.19 -22.48
C PHE A 544 1.48 31.99 -22.17
N GLY A 545 1.18 32.27 -20.89
CA GLY A 545 0.04 33.11 -20.50
C GLY A 545 -1.35 32.51 -20.78
N LEU A 546 -1.45 31.20 -20.99
CA LEU A 546 -2.71 30.51 -21.35
C LEU A 546 -3.61 30.18 -20.14
N ARG A 547 -3.29 30.66 -18.93
CA ARG A 547 -4.10 30.38 -17.73
C ARG A 547 -5.55 30.83 -17.87
N SER A 548 -5.79 32.02 -18.43
CA SER A 548 -7.16 32.52 -18.65
C SER A 548 -7.90 31.67 -19.68
N SER A 549 -7.25 31.32 -20.79
CA SER A 549 -7.84 30.45 -21.83
C SER A 549 -8.17 29.05 -21.28
N ASN A 550 -7.31 28.50 -20.42
CA ASN A 550 -7.57 27.22 -19.75
C ASN A 550 -8.80 27.29 -18.83
N THR A 551 -8.93 28.35 -18.03
CA THR A 551 -10.10 28.55 -17.17
C THR A 551 -11.37 28.66 -18.00
N LYS A 552 -11.37 29.50 -19.05
CA LYS A 552 -12.51 29.64 -19.96
C LYS A 552 -12.87 28.33 -20.65
N LEU A 553 -11.88 27.53 -21.07
CA LEU A 553 -12.10 26.20 -21.65
C LEU A 553 -12.85 25.27 -20.69
N CYS A 554 -12.49 25.30 -19.41
CA CYS A 554 -13.14 24.49 -18.37
C CYS A 554 -14.50 25.05 -17.93
N GLU A 555 -14.85 26.26 -18.32
CA GLU A 555 -16.12 26.95 -17.99
C GLU A 555 -17.08 27.07 -19.18
N ALA A 556 -16.63 26.74 -20.39
CA ALA A 556 -17.39 26.83 -21.63
C ALA A 556 -18.73 26.08 -21.51
N GLN A 557 -19.83 26.71 -21.93
CA GLN A 557 -21.17 26.10 -21.86
C GLN A 557 -21.54 25.39 -23.16
N THR A 558 -20.87 25.74 -24.27
CA THR A 558 -21.15 25.19 -25.60
C THR A 558 -19.88 24.73 -26.32
N LEU A 559 -20.04 23.77 -27.24
CA LEU A 559 -18.94 23.34 -28.11
C LEU A 559 -18.43 24.47 -29.01
N ASN A 560 -19.27 25.44 -29.39
CA ASN A 560 -18.86 26.54 -30.25
C ASN A 560 -17.87 27.47 -29.52
N GLU A 561 -18.16 27.85 -28.27
CA GLU A 561 -17.22 28.61 -27.43
C GLU A 561 -15.89 27.87 -27.26
N GLN A 562 -15.95 26.56 -26.98
CA GLN A 562 -14.76 25.72 -26.86
C GLN A 562 -13.93 25.69 -28.15
N ARG A 563 -14.58 25.55 -29.31
CA ARG A 563 -13.94 25.52 -30.64
C ARG A 563 -13.26 26.85 -30.98
N GLU A 564 -13.84 27.98 -30.58
CA GLU A 564 -13.22 29.31 -30.77
C GLU A 564 -11.93 29.45 -29.95
N MET A 565 -11.87 28.84 -28.77
CA MET A 565 -10.70 28.91 -27.88
C MET A 565 -9.58 27.93 -28.27
N TRP A 566 -9.94 26.77 -28.85
CA TRP A 566 -9.00 25.69 -29.14
C TRP A 566 -7.76 26.11 -29.95
N PRO A 567 -7.84 26.91 -31.04
CA PRO A 567 -6.66 27.30 -31.83
C PRO A 567 -5.53 27.95 -31.00
N THR A 568 -5.90 28.74 -30.00
CA THR A 568 -4.95 29.43 -29.11
C THR A 568 -4.18 28.42 -28.24
N ILE A 569 -4.90 27.45 -27.68
CA ILE A 569 -4.33 26.40 -26.82
C ILE A 569 -3.51 25.40 -27.66
N ARG A 570 -4.07 24.99 -28.80
CA ARG A 570 -3.48 24.10 -29.80
C ARG A 570 -2.10 24.59 -30.25
N ARG A 571 -1.93 25.90 -30.49
CA ARG A 571 -0.65 26.49 -30.93
C ARG A 571 0.50 26.21 -29.96
N VAL A 572 0.22 26.09 -28.67
CA VAL A 572 1.22 25.80 -27.64
C VAL A 572 1.35 24.28 -27.44
N LEU A 573 0.24 23.60 -27.16
CA LEU A 573 0.25 22.16 -26.85
C LEU A 573 0.74 21.30 -28.01
N LEU A 574 0.33 21.61 -29.24
CA LEU A 574 0.63 20.83 -30.43
C LEU A 574 1.72 21.47 -31.30
N SER A 575 2.53 22.37 -30.73
CA SER A 575 3.64 22.97 -31.48
C SER A 575 4.62 21.88 -31.95
N ARG A 576 5.10 22.00 -33.18
CA ARG A 576 6.03 21.01 -33.77
C ARG A 576 7.35 20.97 -33.00
N VAL A 577 7.80 22.10 -32.46
CA VAL A 577 9.02 22.21 -31.64
C VAL A 577 8.88 21.46 -30.31
N LEU A 578 7.76 21.64 -29.61
CA LEU A 578 7.50 20.94 -28.34
C LEU A 578 7.38 19.43 -28.56
N ASN A 579 6.63 19.00 -29.58
CA ASN A 579 6.50 17.59 -29.90
C ASN A 579 7.84 16.99 -30.31
N TRP A 580 8.68 17.70 -31.07
CA TRP A 580 10.03 17.23 -31.39
C TRP A 580 10.92 17.10 -30.15
N ALA A 581 10.86 18.06 -29.21
CA ALA A 581 11.60 17.99 -27.95
C ALA A 581 11.13 16.83 -27.05
N ILE A 582 9.82 16.57 -27.02
CA ILE A 582 9.21 15.46 -26.29
C ILE A 582 9.57 14.11 -26.93
N VAL A 583 9.44 13.98 -28.25
CA VAL A 583 9.73 12.75 -29.02
C VAL A 583 11.21 12.37 -28.98
N LYS A 584 12.11 13.35 -28.88
CA LYS A 584 13.55 13.09 -28.71
C LYS A 584 13.91 12.40 -27.39
N THR A 585 13.02 12.43 -26.41
CA THR A 585 13.28 11.89 -25.09
C THR A 585 12.45 10.62 -24.91
N GLU A 586 12.96 9.45 -25.33
CA GLU A 586 12.29 8.15 -25.11
C GLU A 586 11.93 7.93 -23.64
N TRP A 587 12.74 8.50 -22.75
CA TRP A 587 12.48 8.59 -21.31
C TRP A 587 11.17 9.30 -20.96
N PHE A 588 10.74 10.33 -21.69
CA PHE A 588 9.47 11.03 -21.42
C PHE A 588 8.26 10.18 -21.80
N ALA A 589 8.28 9.53 -22.96
CA ALA A 589 7.19 8.64 -23.38
C ALA A 589 6.99 7.48 -22.39
N TRP A 590 8.10 6.88 -21.92
CA TRP A 590 8.04 5.77 -20.98
C TRP A 590 7.70 6.22 -19.54
N LYS A 591 8.30 7.32 -19.04
CA LYS A 591 8.12 7.76 -17.64
C LYS A 591 6.89 8.64 -17.41
N ALA A 592 6.46 9.42 -18.41
CA ALA A 592 5.35 10.37 -18.25
C ALA A 592 4.02 9.86 -18.86
N ALA A 593 4.08 9.08 -19.93
CA ALA A 593 2.89 8.52 -20.58
C ALA A 593 2.73 7.00 -20.36
N GLY A 594 3.77 6.28 -19.93
CA GLY A 594 3.75 4.84 -19.73
C GLY A 594 3.77 4.02 -21.02
N VAL A 595 4.11 4.65 -22.16
CA VAL A 595 4.04 4.03 -23.49
C VAL A 595 5.34 3.23 -23.76
N PRO A 596 5.27 1.90 -23.95
CA PRO A 596 6.45 1.10 -24.23
C PRO A 596 6.86 1.18 -25.72
N PRO A 597 8.12 0.85 -26.06
CA PRO A 597 8.62 0.92 -27.43
C PRO A 597 7.80 0.11 -28.47
N PRO A 598 7.29 -1.10 -28.19
CA PRO A 598 6.46 -1.84 -29.14
C PRO A 598 5.17 -1.10 -29.54
N GLN A 599 4.47 -0.50 -28.57
CA GLN A 599 3.28 0.30 -28.84
C GLN A 599 3.60 1.54 -29.69
N ARG A 600 4.74 2.21 -29.43
CA ARG A 600 5.20 3.33 -30.27
C ARG A 600 5.48 2.89 -31.71
N ASN A 601 6.09 1.71 -31.90
CA ASN A 601 6.37 1.17 -33.23
C ASN A 601 5.07 0.91 -34.00
N MET A 602 4.03 0.40 -33.33
CA MET A 602 2.72 0.20 -33.95
C MET A 602 2.13 1.50 -34.50
N ILE A 603 2.26 2.63 -33.77
CA ILE A 603 1.82 3.95 -34.25
C ILE A 603 2.55 4.36 -35.53
N ILE A 604 3.87 4.14 -35.58
CA ILE A 604 4.70 4.49 -36.73
C ILE A 604 4.35 3.62 -37.93
N ASP A 605 4.19 2.31 -37.72
CA ASP A 605 3.88 1.37 -38.80
C ASP A 605 2.49 1.65 -39.40
N ASP A 606 1.50 1.97 -38.57
CA ASP A 606 0.18 2.43 -38.99
C ASP A 606 0.25 3.70 -39.87
N PHE A 607 1.06 4.66 -39.46
CA PHE A 607 1.28 5.90 -40.22
C PHE A 607 1.91 5.60 -41.59
N LEU A 608 2.94 4.75 -41.63
CA LEU A 608 3.62 4.37 -42.87
C LEU A 608 2.68 3.64 -43.83
N LYS A 609 1.82 2.76 -43.32
CA LYS A 609 0.77 2.09 -44.11
C LYS A 609 -0.20 3.10 -44.71
N ARG A 610 -0.73 4.03 -43.91
CA ARG A 610 -1.69 5.06 -44.37
C ARG A 610 -1.11 5.99 -45.43
N LYS A 611 0.18 6.32 -45.36
CA LYS A 611 0.85 7.17 -46.35
C LYS A 611 1.36 6.39 -47.59
N GLY A 612 1.16 5.07 -47.66
CA GLY A 612 1.64 4.23 -48.75
C GLY A 612 3.17 4.08 -48.81
N LEU A 613 3.86 4.30 -47.67
CA LEU A 613 5.32 4.29 -47.56
C LEU A 613 5.87 2.94 -47.05
N SER A 614 5.04 1.89 -47.11
CA SER A 614 5.39 0.55 -46.61
C SER A 614 6.32 -0.15 -47.61
N GLY A 615 7.60 -0.35 -47.26
CA GLY A 615 8.51 -1.19 -48.04
C GLY A 615 9.80 -0.56 -48.60
N GLY A 616 10.44 0.42 -47.94
CA GLY A 616 11.78 0.83 -48.40
C GLY A 616 12.45 2.04 -47.75
N ILE A 617 11.77 2.79 -46.87
CA ILE A 617 12.38 3.94 -46.19
C ILE A 617 12.96 3.46 -44.86
N LYS A 618 14.30 3.57 -44.67
CA LYS A 618 14.92 3.44 -43.34
C LYS A 618 14.12 4.30 -42.36
N LYS A 619 13.78 3.77 -41.17
CA LYS A 619 13.10 4.51 -40.08
C LYS A 619 13.89 5.77 -39.68
N ASN A 620 13.83 6.81 -40.50
CA ASN A 620 14.48 8.09 -40.25
C ASN A 620 13.75 8.77 -39.10
N GLN A 621 14.50 9.37 -38.17
CA GLN A 621 13.95 9.98 -36.96
C GLN A 621 12.87 11.04 -37.26
N ASP A 622 12.97 11.74 -38.40
CA ASP A 622 12.00 12.75 -38.82
C ASP A 622 10.61 12.15 -39.14
N VAL A 623 10.57 10.95 -39.75
CA VAL A 623 9.31 10.26 -40.09
C VAL A 623 8.63 9.76 -38.82
N SER A 624 9.42 9.27 -37.83
CA SER A 624 8.90 8.88 -36.52
C SER A 624 8.30 10.08 -35.77
N GLY A 625 8.97 11.24 -35.80
CA GLY A 625 8.46 12.46 -35.19
C GLY A 625 7.15 12.94 -35.80
N GLN A 626 7.02 12.86 -37.13
CA GLN A 626 5.79 13.21 -37.82
C GLN A 626 4.64 12.25 -37.50
N ALA A 627 4.89 10.94 -37.46
CA ALA A 627 3.88 9.94 -37.13
C ALA A 627 3.28 10.16 -35.73
N ILE A 628 4.14 10.40 -34.73
CA ILE A 628 3.70 10.67 -33.35
C ILE A 628 2.95 12.01 -33.27
N TRP A 629 3.43 13.04 -33.96
CA TRP A 629 2.74 14.34 -33.99
C TRP A 629 1.34 14.22 -34.60
N GLU A 630 1.19 13.53 -35.73
CA GLU A 630 -0.12 13.30 -36.37
C GLU A 630 -1.03 12.47 -35.46
N TYR A 631 -0.50 11.44 -34.79
CA TYR A 631 -1.26 10.65 -33.82
C TYR A 631 -1.81 11.50 -32.67
N VAL A 632 -0.99 12.41 -32.13
CA VAL A 632 -1.36 13.33 -31.04
C VAL A 632 -2.38 14.37 -31.54
N VAL A 633 -2.22 14.89 -32.75
CA VAL A 633 -3.20 15.79 -33.38
C VAL A 633 -4.56 15.09 -33.53
N ASP A 634 -4.56 13.87 -34.05
CA ASP A 634 -5.76 13.04 -34.20
C ASP A 634 -6.38 12.65 -32.84
N THR A 635 -5.61 12.71 -31.74
CA THR A 635 -6.15 12.56 -30.36
C THR A 635 -6.88 13.82 -29.94
N PHE A 636 -6.21 14.96 -29.97
CA PHE A 636 -6.67 16.16 -29.28
C PHE A 636 -7.62 17.04 -30.10
N ASP A 637 -7.40 17.19 -31.41
CA ASP A 637 -8.24 18.08 -32.24
C ASP A 637 -9.71 17.61 -32.25
N PRO A 638 -10.04 16.31 -32.44
CA PRO A 638 -11.41 15.83 -32.36
C PRO A 638 -12.02 15.96 -30.95
N VAL A 639 -11.25 15.70 -29.90
CA VAL A 639 -11.71 15.86 -28.51
C VAL A 639 -12.17 17.29 -28.24
N ALA A 640 -11.35 18.27 -28.61
CA ALA A 640 -11.68 19.68 -28.44
C ALA A 640 -12.84 20.12 -29.35
N LYS A 641 -13.07 19.44 -30.46
CA LYS A 641 -14.16 19.74 -31.40
C LYS A 641 -15.49 19.13 -30.98
N ASP A 642 -15.49 17.89 -30.49
CA ASP A 642 -16.69 17.05 -30.42
C ASP A 642 -17.08 16.65 -28.99
N THR A 643 -16.24 16.92 -27.99
CA THR A 643 -16.54 16.61 -26.57
C THR A 643 -16.40 17.85 -25.71
N LEU A 644 -17.42 18.16 -24.89
CA LEU A 644 -17.39 19.37 -24.07
C LEU A 644 -16.61 19.12 -22.77
N ILE A 645 -15.47 19.80 -22.59
CA ILE A 645 -14.54 19.55 -21.48
C ILE A 645 -15.13 19.95 -20.12
N SER A 646 -15.91 21.02 -20.08
CA SER A 646 -16.44 21.59 -18.85
C SER A 646 -17.44 20.69 -18.10
N ASN A 647 -18.22 19.87 -18.81
CA ASN A 647 -19.32 19.11 -18.23
C ASN A 647 -19.36 17.62 -18.62
N ASP A 648 -18.81 17.22 -19.76
CA ASP A 648 -18.93 15.84 -20.25
C ASP A 648 -17.61 15.07 -20.24
N ASN A 649 -16.49 15.75 -20.46
CA ASN A 649 -15.17 15.13 -20.59
C ASN A 649 -14.28 15.36 -19.37
N TYR A 650 -14.55 14.58 -18.31
CA TYR A 650 -13.84 14.72 -17.04
C TYR A 650 -12.35 14.34 -17.11
N PHE A 651 -11.93 13.56 -18.10
CA PHE A 651 -10.54 13.10 -18.23
C PHE A 651 -9.59 14.28 -18.48
N TYR A 652 -9.95 15.12 -19.45
CA TYR A 652 -9.17 16.32 -19.75
C TYR A 652 -9.45 17.45 -18.77
N TYR A 653 -10.69 17.58 -18.28
CA TYR A 653 -11.01 18.52 -17.19
C TYR A 653 -10.08 18.31 -15.99
N LEU A 654 -9.91 17.06 -15.57
CA LEU A 654 -9.04 16.67 -14.46
C LEU A 654 -7.59 17.06 -14.72
N CYS A 655 -7.05 16.77 -15.90
CA CYS A 655 -5.68 17.13 -16.26
C CYS A 655 -5.44 18.65 -16.17
N LEU A 656 -6.44 19.45 -16.58
CA LEU A 656 -6.35 20.90 -16.62
C LEU A 656 -6.54 21.55 -15.23
N GLN A 657 -7.45 21.02 -14.42
CA GLN A 657 -7.82 21.60 -13.11
C GLN A 657 -7.10 20.96 -11.92
N GLY A 658 -6.64 19.71 -12.07
CA GLY A 658 -6.08 18.89 -10.99
C GLY A 658 -7.12 18.36 -10.00
N LYS A 659 -8.41 18.44 -10.34
CA LYS A 659 -9.55 17.94 -9.56
C LYS A 659 -10.77 17.76 -10.47
N PHE A 660 -11.76 17.00 -10.01
CA PHE A 660 -13.08 16.92 -10.65
C PHE A 660 -14.00 18.07 -10.22
N SER A 661 -15.03 18.32 -11.02
CA SER A 661 -16.13 19.22 -10.64
C SER A 661 -17.39 18.41 -10.34
N ARG A 662 -18.36 19.00 -9.63
CA ARG A 662 -19.65 18.37 -9.34
C ARG A 662 -20.50 18.08 -10.58
N SER A 663 -20.22 18.74 -11.70
CA SER A 663 -20.89 18.53 -12.98
C SER A 663 -20.11 17.64 -13.94
N CYS A 664 -18.80 17.50 -13.77
CA CYS A 664 -17.90 16.77 -14.66
C CYS A 664 -16.99 15.84 -13.85
N HIS A 665 -17.46 14.62 -13.64
CA HIS A 665 -16.76 13.60 -12.85
C HIS A 665 -17.13 12.17 -13.30
N PRO A 666 -16.31 11.16 -12.96
CA PRO A 666 -16.65 9.75 -13.14
C PRO A 666 -17.97 9.36 -12.47
N ALA A 667 -18.70 8.39 -13.03
CA ALA A 667 -20.01 7.99 -12.51
C ALA A 667 -19.93 7.37 -11.10
N TYR A 668 -18.83 6.68 -10.77
CA TYR A 668 -18.60 6.14 -9.42
C TYR A 668 -18.52 7.22 -8.32
N LEU A 669 -18.32 8.50 -8.67
CA LEU A 669 -18.32 9.64 -7.73
C LEU A 669 -19.69 10.32 -7.58
N THR A 670 -20.74 9.79 -8.21
CA THR A 670 -22.11 10.28 -7.99
C THR A 670 -22.62 9.90 -6.59
N PRO A 671 -23.57 10.66 -6.00
CA PRO A 671 -24.22 10.27 -4.76
C PRO A 671 -24.89 8.88 -4.85
N LYS A 672 -25.56 8.61 -5.98
CA LYS A 672 -26.20 7.31 -6.24
C LYS A 672 -25.20 6.15 -6.26
N ALA A 673 -24.03 6.36 -6.85
CA ALA A 673 -22.97 5.35 -6.84
C ALA A 673 -22.41 5.14 -5.43
N HIS A 674 -22.28 6.20 -4.63
CA HIS A 674 -21.88 6.10 -3.22
C HIS A 674 -22.88 5.25 -2.43
N ASP A 675 -24.18 5.51 -2.53
CA ASP A 675 -25.20 4.71 -1.85
C ASP A 675 -25.11 3.21 -2.21
N LYS A 676 -24.85 2.91 -3.49
CA LYS A 676 -24.71 1.52 -3.96
C LYS A 676 -23.40 0.88 -3.49
N LEU A 677 -22.27 1.56 -3.64
CA LEU A 677 -20.93 1.03 -3.32
C LEU A 677 -20.65 1.00 -1.81
N SER A 678 -21.37 1.80 -1.01
CA SER A 678 -21.31 1.77 0.46
C SER A 678 -22.25 0.74 1.08
N SER A 679 -23.05 0.02 0.29
CA SER A 679 -23.92 -1.03 0.82
C SER A 679 -23.12 -2.24 1.33
N PRO A 680 -23.57 -2.91 2.42
CA PRO A 680 -22.93 -4.12 2.89
C PRO A 680 -22.83 -5.19 1.79
N GLY A 681 -21.66 -5.80 1.62
CA GLY A 681 -21.41 -6.82 0.60
C GLY A 681 -21.17 -6.30 -0.82
N ALA A 682 -21.17 -4.99 -1.06
CA ALA A 682 -20.93 -4.40 -2.39
C ALA A 682 -19.60 -4.83 -3.05
N PHE A 683 -18.63 -5.24 -2.24
CA PHE A 683 -17.29 -5.65 -2.68
C PHE A 683 -17.02 -7.15 -2.51
N ASP A 684 -18.00 -7.97 -2.13
CA ASP A 684 -17.82 -9.41 -1.89
C ASP A 684 -17.31 -10.16 -3.14
N GLY A 685 -17.67 -9.66 -4.32
CA GLY A 685 -17.20 -10.15 -5.62
C GLY A 685 -15.85 -9.58 -6.09
N LEU A 686 -15.20 -8.66 -5.36
CA LEU A 686 -13.94 -8.04 -5.79
C LEU A 686 -12.72 -8.84 -5.34
N ARG A 687 -11.82 -9.17 -6.27
CA ARG A 687 -10.51 -9.80 -5.99
C ARG A 687 -9.41 -8.96 -6.65
N ILE A 688 -8.47 -8.48 -5.84
CA ILE A 688 -7.36 -7.62 -6.25
C ILE A 688 -6.07 -8.46 -6.26
N HIS A 689 -5.57 -8.74 -7.45
CA HIS A 689 -4.38 -9.56 -7.72
C HIS A 689 -3.18 -8.67 -7.99
N THR A 690 -2.09 -8.92 -7.28
CA THR A 690 -0.82 -8.20 -7.50
C THR A 690 0.15 -9.08 -8.25
N ASP A 691 -0.04 -9.19 -9.57
CA ASP A 691 0.68 -10.12 -10.45
C ASP A 691 0.52 -9.75 -11.92
N GLY A 692 1.30 -10.42 -12.79
CA GLY A 692 1.09 -10.35 -14.22
C GLY A 692 -0.21 -11.04 -14.65
N LEU A 693 -0.85 -10.52 -15.71
CA LEU A 693 -2.14 -11.01 -16.21
C LEU A 693 -2.13 -12.52 -16.52
N ASN A 694 -1.07 -13.01 -17.19
CA ASN A 694 -0.92 -14.44 -17.50
C ASN A 694 -0.80 -15.33 -16.25
N GLU A 695 -0.17 -14.85 -15.18
CA GLU A 695 -0.07 -15.62 -13.92
C GLU A 695 -1.44 -15.79 -13.27
N VAL A 696 -2.25 -14.73 -13.29
CA VAL A 696 -3.62 -14.77 -12.75
C VAL A 696 -4.48 -15.68 -13.61
N ILE A 697 -4.50 -15.48 -14.93
CA ILE A 697 -5.28 -16.30 -15.87
C ILE A 697 -4.92 -17.78 -15.73
N ALA A 698 -3.64 -18.13 -15.60
CA ALA A 698 -3.19 -19.52 -15.43
C ALA A 698 -3.76 -20.20 -14.17
N ARG A 699 -4.08 -19.43 -13.13
CA ARG A 699 -4.66 -19.90 -11.86
C ARG A 699 -6.19 -19.78 -11.81
N MET A 700 -6.83 -19.29 -12.86
CA MET A 700 -8.29 -19.33 -12.95
C MET A 700 -8.77 -20.74 -13.27
N THR A 701 -9.93 -21.09 -12.74
CA THR A 701 -10.62 -22.32 -13.11
C THR A 701 -11.01 -22.25 -14.59
N PRO A 702 -10.80 -23.31 -15.39
CA PRO A 702 -11.20 -23.31 -16.79
C PRO A 702 -12.70 -23.02 -16.97
N ARG A 703 -13.07 -22.31 -18.04
CA ARG A 703 -14.47 -22.03 -18.41
C ARG A 703 -15.28 -21.28 -17.34
N THR A 704 -14.66 -20.38 -16.58
CA THR A 704 -15.36 -19.50 -15.62
C THR A 704 -15.52 -18.08 -16.12
N LEU A 705 -14.50 -17.54 -16.80
CA LEU A 705 -14.41 -16.14 -17.19
C LEU A 705 -15.41 -15.81 -18.32
N THR A 706 -16.20 -14.75 -18.15
CA THR A 706 -17.17 -14.30 -19.18
C THR A 706 -16.67 -13.07 -19.93
N ILE A 707 -15.98 -12.16 -19.23
CA ILE A 707 -15.46 -10.91 -19.79
C ILE A 707 -14.00 -10.74 -19.40
N ALA A 708 -13.13 -10.45 -20.37
CA ALA A 708 -11.76 -10.03 -20.10
C ALA A 708 -11.51 -8.64 -20.69
N VAL A 709 -11.12 -7.68 -19.87
CA VAL A 709 -10.80 -6.32 -20.27
C VAL A 709 -9.28 -6.15 -20.17
N VAL A 710 -8.60 -6.46 -21.26
CA VAL A 710 -7.13 -6.49 -21.33
C VAL A 710 -6.52 -5.17 -21.78
N MET A 711 -7.36 -4.20 -22.17
CA MET A 711 -6.97 -2.87 -22.63
C MET A 711 -5.87 -2.94 -23.70
N ASP A 712 -4.85 -2.08 -23.61
CA ASP A 712 -3.72 -1.99 -24.52
C ASP A 712 -2.51 -2.82 -24.07
N SER A 713 -2.66 -3.69 -23.07
CA SER A 713 -1.56 -4.56 -22.62
C SER A 713 -1.00 -5.43 -23.74
N MET A 714 -1.81 -5.77 -24.75
CA MET A 714 -1.35 -6.52 -25.92
C MET A 714 -0.40 -5.70 -26.83
N ASP A 715 -0.51 -4.36 -26.84
CA ASP A 715 0.40 -3.48 -27.59
C ASP A 715 1.82 -3.48 -27.01
N TRP A 716 2.00 -4.02 -25.80
CA TRP A 716 3.28 -4.04 -25.09
C TRP A 716 4.13 -5.26 -25.48
N PHE A 717 3.53 -6.26 -26.13
CA PHE A 717 4.24 -7.44 -26.58
C PHE A 717 5.10 -7.16 -27.81
N ASN A 718 6.21 -7.89 -27.88
CA ASN A 718 7.08 -7.89 -29.03
C ASN A 718 6.47 -8.80 -30.13
N PRO A 719 6.28 -8.31 -31.38
CA PRO A 719 5.77 -9.12 -32.49
C PRO A 719 6.58 -10.37 -32.80
N ASP A 720 7.88 -10.38 -32.44
CA ASP A 720 8.81 -11.47 -32.71
C ASP A 720 8.78 -12.56 -31.62
N GLU A 721 7.94 -12.41 -30.58
CA GLU A 721 7.83 -13.33 -29.44
C GLU A 721 6.43 -13.96 -29.34
N ASP A 722 6.36 -15.21 -28.86
CA ASP A 722 5.09 -15.94 -28.71
C ASP A 722 4.22 -15.48 -27.52
N ALA A 723 4.57 -14.37 -26.86
CA ALA A 723 3.88 -13.92 -25.64
C ALA A 723 2.39 -13.61 -25.88
N ALA A 724 2.06 -12.96 -27.00
CA ALA A 724 0.68 -12.66 -27.37
C ALA A 724 -0.15 -13.93 -27.62
N ALA A 725 0.40 -14.89 -28.36
CA ALA A 725 -0.24 -16.18 -28.61
C ALA A 725 -0.44 -16.98 -27.32
N LYS A 726 0.55 -17.02 -26.42
CA LYS A 726 0.44 -17.66 -25.09
C LYS A 726 -0.67 -17.02 -24.24
N GLN A 727 -0.80 -15.71 -24.27
CA GLN A 727 -1.89 -15.02 -23.56
C GLN A 727 -3.25 -15.34 -24.18
N ALA A 728 -3.37 -15.39 -25.51
CA ALA A 728 -4.59 -15.81 -26.19
C ALA A 728 -4.99 -17.26 -25.81
N GLN A 729 -4.04 -18.19 -25.77
CA GLN A 729 -4.27 -19.57 -25.32
C GLN A 729 -4.73 -19.64 -23.86
N ALA A 730 -4.08 -18.88 -22.98
CA ALA A 730 -4.45 -18.83 -21.57
C ALA A 730 -5.87 -18.29 -21.38
N LEU A 731 -6.23 -17.23 -22.11
CA LEU A 731 -7.58 -16.67 -22.14
C LEU A 731 -8.60 -17.68 -22.68
N ASN A 732 -8.27 -18.41 -23.77
CA ASN A 732 -9.15 -19.44 -24.32
C ASN A 732 -9.51 -20.46 -23.23
N ARG A 733 -8.51 -21.01 -22.52
CA ARG A 733 -8.72 -21.97 -21.43
C ARG A 733 -9.60 -21.44 -20.30
N ALA A 734 -9.39 -20.20 -19.87
CA ALA A 734 -10.11 -19.62 -18.73
C ALA A 734 -11.55 -19.19 -19.09
N MET A 735 -11.79 -18.79 -20.33
CA MET A 735 -13.07 -18.23 -20.76
C MET A 735 -14.12 -19.29 -21.12
N LYS A 736 -15.38 -18.96 -20.85
CA LYS A 736 -16.54 -19.70 -21.38
C LYS A 736 -16.65 -19.49 -22.88
N MET A 737 -17.26 -20.46 -23.57
CA MET A 737 -17.72 -20.28 -24.94
C MET A 737 -18.64 -19.06 -25.05
N GLY A 738 -18.43 -18.23 -26.08
CA GLY A 738 -19.12 -16.93 -26.22
C GLY A 738 -18.62 -15.83 -25.28
N GLY A 739 -17.63 -16.10 -24.41
CA GLY A 739 -16.97 -15.09 -23.60
C GLY A 739 -16.31 -14.03 -24.48
N ARG A 740 -16.22 -12.80 -23.96
CA ARG A 740 -15.80 -11.61 -24.74
C ARG A 740 -14.58 -10.95 -24.13
N ILE A 741 -13.61 -10.63 -24.97
CA ILE A 741 -12.43 -9.86 -24.61
C ILE A 741 -12.60 -8.45 -25.18
N LEU A 742 -12.51 -7.43 -24.34
CA LEU A 742 -12.40 -6.04 -24.76
C LEU A 742 -10.93 -5.63 -24.78
N LEU A 743 -10.50 -5.19 -25.95
CA LEU A 743 -9.15 -4.76 -26.24
C LEU A 743 -9.17 -3.36 -26.87
N ARG A 744 -8.19 -2.53 -26.50
CA ARG A 744 -7.96 -1.21 -27.09
C ARG A 744 -6.52 -1.18 -27.63
N SER A 745 -6.28 -0.53 -28.76
CA SER A 745 -4.94 -0.50 -29.36
C SER A 745 -4.59 0.87 -29.92
N ALA A 746 -3.30 1.20 -29.87
CA ALA A 746 -2.70 2.34 -30.55
C ALA A 746 -2.63 2.18 -32.08
N SER A 747 -2.90 0.98 -32.61
CA SER A 747 -3.02 0.71 -34.05
C SER A 747 -4.48 0.49 -34.47
N ILE A 748 -4.80 0.80 -35.73
CA ILE A 748 -6.09 0.48 -36.36
C ILE A 748 -6.20 -1.02 -36.70
N GLU A 749 -5.06 -1.66 -36.96
CA GLU A 749 -4.93 -3.07 -37.34
C GLU A 749 -3.79 -3.73 -36.54
N PRO A 750 -4.04 -4.04 -35.25
CA PRO A 750 -3.03 -4.64 -34.40
C PRO A 750 -2.58 -6.01 -34.91
N TRP A 751 -1.27 -6.26 -34.88
CA TRP A 751 -0.65 -7.46 -35.45
C TRP A 751 -1.05 -8.77 -34.75
N TYR A 752 -1.37 -8.72 -33.45
CA TYR A 752 -1.72 -9.88 -32.62
C TYR A 752 -3.17 -10.34 -32.79
N ILE A 753 -3.99 -9.66 -33.58
CA ILE A 753 -5.38 -10.10 -33.86
C ILE A 753 -5.38 -11.48 -34.52
N LYS A 754 -4.42 -11.73 -35.42
CA LYS A 754 -4.21 -13.05 -36.04
C LYS A 754 -3.92 -14.15 -35.02
N ASP A 755 -3.27 -13.80 -33.90
CA ASP A 755 -2.94 -14.76 -32.85
C ASP A 755 -4.19 -15.15 -32.07
N PHE A 756 -5.13 -14.22 -31.86
CA PHE A 756 -6.45 -14.56 -31.32
C PHE A 756 -7.25 -15.45 -32.27
N GLU A 757 -7.24 -15.16 -33.57
CA GLU A 757 -7.92 -16.00 -34.59
C GLU A 757 -7.38 -17.43 -34.61
N ALA A 758 -6.04 -17.57 -34.62
CA ALA A 758 -5.37 -18.86 -34.55
C ALA A 758 -5.68 -19.62 -33.26
N ASN A 759 -6.10 -18.93 -32.20
CA ASN A 759 -6.40 -19.49 -30.88
C ASN A 759 -7.92 -19.52 -30.58
N GLY A 760 -8.75 -19.75 -31.60
CA GLY A 760 -10.17 -20.09 -31.41
C GLY A 760 -11.07 -18.91 -31.05
N PHE A 761 -10.68 -17.70 -31.44
CA PHE A 761 -11.49 -16.50 -31.25
C PHE A 761 -11.92 -15.88 -32.58
N SER A 762 -13.04 -15.16 -32.56
CA SER A 762 -13.52 -14.30 -33.63
C SER A 762 -13.40 -12.83 -33.21
N PRO A 763 -12.39 -12.09 -33.73
CA PRO A 763 -12.21 -10.67 -33.45
C PRO A 763 -13.17 -9.82 -34.28
N ARG A 764 -13.71 -8.76 -33.66
CA ARG A 764 -14.50 -7.73 -34.35
C ARG A 764 -14.07 -6.35 -33.89
N ARG A 765 -13.65 -5.51 -34.84
CA ARG A 765 -13.39 -4.09 -34.57
C ARG A 765 -14.72 -3.39 -34.31
N VAL A 766 -14.87 -2.81 -33.13
CA VAL A 766 -16.09 -2.13 -32.67
C VAL A 766 -15.95 -0.62 -32.61
N GLY A 767 -14.72 -0.12 -32.69
CA GLY A 767 -14.43 1.30 -32.83
C GLY A 767 -13.10 1.51 -33.56
N ALA A 768 -13.02 2.59 -34.33
CA ALA A 768 -11.81 3.02 -35.01
C ALA A 768 -11.79 4.55 -35.05
N ARG A 769 -10.62 5.12 -34.78
CA ARG A 769 -10.38 6.55 -34.82
C ARG A 769 -9.73 6.90 -36.16
N PHE A 770 -10.46 7.62 -36.99
CA PHE A 770 -9.92 8.22 -38.21
C PHE A 770 -9.67 9.71 -38.01
N PRO A 771 -8.79 10.35 -38.80
CA PRO A 771 -8.50 11.77 -38.69
C PRO A 771 -9.79 12.61 -38.65
N GLY A 772 -9.91 13.47 -37.64
CA GLY A 772 -11.08 14.34 -37.45
C GLY A 772 -12.29 13.72 -36.76
N SER A 773 -12.18 12.49 -36.22
CA SER A 773 -13.26 11.81 -35.48
C SER A 773 -12.81 11.31 -34.11
N CYS A 774 -13.74 11.24 -33.16
CA CYS A 774 -13.51 10.62 -31.84
C CYS A 774 -14.02 9.17 -31.82
N ILE A 775 -13.22 8.25 -31.27
CA ILE A 775 -13.70 6.90 -30.93
C ILE A 775 -14.48 6.88 -29.61
N ASP A 776 -14.08 7.71 -28.64
CA ASP A 776 -14.71 7.90 -27.34
C ASP A 776 -14.31 9.28 -26.76
N ARG A 777 -14.71 9.58 -25.51
CA ARG A 777 -14.37 10.88 -24.89
C ARG A 777 -12.88 11.05 -24.61
N VAL A 778 -12.13 9.96 -24.47
CA VAL A 778 -10.69 10.02 -24.22
C VAL A 778 -9.91 10.11 -25.53
N ASN A 779 -10.34 9.38 -26.57
CA ASN A 779 -9.76 9.38 -27.90
C ASN A 779 -8.25 9.06 -27.97
N MET A 780 -7.71 8.37 -26.97
CA MET A 780 -6.28 8.04 -26.87
C MET A 780 -5.88 6.87 -27.77
N TYR A 781 -6.78 5.91 -27.95
CA TYR A 781 -6.54 4.70 -28.73
C TYR A 781 -7.03 4.86 -30.17
N ALA A 782 -6.36 4.18 -31.10
CA ALA A 782 -6.73 4.19 -32.50
C ALA A 782 -7.89 3.22 -32.79
N SER A 783 -7.99 2.09 -32.07
CA SER A 783 -9.09 1.14 -32.26
C SER A 783 -9.53 0.46 -30.98
N ALA A 784 -10.75 -0.07 -31.00
CA ALA A 784 -11.34 -0.90 -29.97
C ALA A 784 -11.92 -2.18 -30.61
N TRP A 785 -11.71 -3.31 -29.95
CA TRP A 785 -12.05 -4.64 -30.45
C TRP A 785 -12.82 -5.45 -29.40
N ILE A 786 -13.81 -6.19 -29.86
CA ILE A 786 -14.45 -7.27 -29.11
C ILE A 786 -14.05 -8.59 -29.75
N ILE A 787 -13.34 -9.42 -29.00
CA ILE A 787 -12.85 -10.71 -29.44
C ILE A 787 -13.66 -11.79 -28.71
N THR A 788 -14.42 -12.57 -29.46
CA THR A 788 -15.38 -13.55 -28.89
C THR A 788 -14.83 -14.96 -29.02
N LYS A 789 -14.87 -15.75 -27.94
CA LYS A 789 -14.45 -17.16 -27.99
C LYS A 789 -15.46 -17.98 -28.81
N THR A 790 -15.00 -18.60 -29.89
CA THR A 790 -15.83 -19.38 -30.82
C THR A 790 -15.42 -20.85 -30.93
N ALA A 791 -14.22 -21.21 -30.49
CA ALA A 791 -13.76 -22.59 -30.43
C ALA A 791 -12.92 -22.86 -29.17
N GLU A 792 -12.99 -24.08 -28.68
CA GLU A 792 -12.04 -24.61 -27.68
C GLU A 792 -10.78 -25.09 -28.41
N ILE A 793 -9.61 -24.80 -27.86
CA ILE A 793 -8.36 -25.40 -28.33
C ILE A 793 -8.08 -26.61 -27.44
N ASP A 794 -7.94 -27.79 -28.06
CA ASP A 794 -7.59 -29.01 -27.34
C ASP A 794 -6.21 -28.80 -26.67
N PRO A 795 -6.08 -28.93 -25.34
CA PRO A 795 -4.82 -28.67 -24.67
C PRO A 795 -3.81 -29.72 -25.12
N SER A 796 -2.79 -29.32 -25.88
CA SER A 796 -1.57 -30.10 -25.96
C SER A 796 -1.08 -30.38 -24.52
N PRO A 797 -0.60 -31.60 -24.22
CA PRO A 797 -0.30 -32.00 -22.86
C PRO A 797 0.73 -31.03 -22.29
N ARG A 798 0.41 -30.43 -21.13
CA ARG A 798 1.25 -29.48 -20.40
C ARG A 798 2.73 -29.92 -20.48
N PRO A 799 3.69 -29.01 -20.71
CA PRO A 799 5.05 -29.28 -20.24
C PRO A 799 4.94 -29.60 -18.76
N LYS A 800 5.40 -30.79 -18.35
CA LYS A 800 5.53 -31.12 -16.92
C LYS A 800 6.20 -29.92 -16.25
N ALA A 801 5.61 -29.40 -15.18
CA ALA A 801 6.31 -28.45 -14.33
C ALA A 801 7.64 -29.11 -13.96
N ASN A 802 8.75 -28.59 -14.50
CA ASN A 802 10.06 -29.03 -14.06
C ASN A 802 10.10 -28.75 -12.56
N ARG A 803 10.16 -29.82 -11.75
CA ARG A 803 10.59 -29.79 -10.36
C ARG A 803 12.09 -29.47 -10.33
N ALA A 804 12.46 -28.31 -10.84
CA ALA A 804 13.78 -27.73 -10.76
C ALA A 804 13.57 -26.24 -10.50
N ASN A 805 13.31 -25.93 -9.23
CA ASN A 805 13.64 -24.67 -8.56
C ASN A 805 13.47 -24.85 -7.04
N SER A 806 13.88 -26.01 -6.54
CA SER A 806 14.40 -26.14 -5.18
C SER A 806 15.91 -25.97 -5.29
N VAL A 807 16.40 -24.80 -4.88
CA VAL A 807 17.81 -24.51 -4.56
C VAL A 807 18.80 -24.69 -5.72
N ASP A 808 19.15 -23.58 -6.37
CA ASP A 808 20.53 -23.34 -6.80
C ASP A 808 20.94 -21.95 -6.28
N VAL A 809 21.39 -21.97 -5.03
CA VAL A 809 22.24 -20.94 -4.45
C VAL A 809 23.66 -21.31 -4.87
N GLU A 810 24.10 -20.90 -6.06
CA GLU A 810 25.52 -20.74 -6.40
C GLU A 810 25.68 -20.16 -7.83
N ALA A 811 26.71 -19.32 -8.00
CA ALA A 811 27.14 -18.68 -9.25
C ALA A 811 26.41 -17.38 -9.70
N LEU A 812 26.50 -16.34 -8.87
CA LEU A 812 26.76 -14.98 -9.38
C LEU A 812 28.25 -14.68 -9.16
N SER A 813 29.06 -14.85 -10.20
CA SER A 813 30.43 -14.36 -10.22
C SER A 813 30.45 -12.86 -10.55
N ILE A 814 30.82 -12.08 -9.53
CA ILE A 814 31.36 -10.70 -9.49
C ILE A 814 30.65 -9.63 -10.33
#